data_AF-A0A8X8D9M3-F1
#
_entry.id   AF-A0A8X8D9M3-F1
#
_cell.length_a   1.000
_cell.length_b   1.000
_cell.length_c   1.000
_cell.angle_alpha   90.00
_cell.angle_beta   90.00
_cell.angle_gamma   90.00
#
_symmetry.space_group_name_H-M   'P 1'
#
loop_
_entity.id
_entity.type
_entity.pdbx_description
1 polymer ?
#
loop_
_entity_poly.entity_id
_entity_poly.type
_entity_poly.pdbx_seq_one_letter_code
_entity_poly.pdbx_strand_id
1 'polypeptide(L)'
;MFSSTVLCITRTMASKKFLNFWSAFLIVIVLLLSSAMGSRDMSEIARPRMIRKSHMTLWNAQGDVQADKNGSHFSLKRKETGSKVRFSRHRSWMYSSPQKLGFNSNGKAELWPGKDVDLVCPTLCHSLQDSGLLLDDKGEELSTAASVAMAGGSFVSLAILIEWIVLLLFCCKASLASNAAEAEALLRWKDSLGNQSILQSWVAPANATSRTLTPCQWRGITCDNAGNVTQINLPNVGLTGTLQYLDFSSLTNLLRLDLRENQLTGTIPSSIGTLYKLQYLDLATNFLYGGIIEGENLEEHTSEIQPDNVEHCNQNPIVEESAEKIDSVNSQQSSPSSTPAYELDFSRNNITGIIDPRLFPDGSAANKTGLVSLKNFLLQTTGLGGRIPEEIGNCKFLSLLALDENRFHGSIPSSLGNSSELTVLRLSDNLLSGNIPPNIGTLSKLTDLRLYINQLSGFVPAELGNLSSLTKLTALRVDGNLLGGKIPDEVVLLNQLRVIDLSSNQIFGELPAQLGKLSNLLVLNLKDNMLSGQLPAGIDGLSSLEYLDLSLNMLSGPIPYQIGECSKLRVLSLGRNRLNGTIPYQIGNLVGLHDLLDLGYNLLSGGIPSQLAKLTSLAQLNLSHNNLSGSIPASLSNMLSLVAVNFSYNNLEGPLPDSSVFHLVDPNSYSNNTDLCGEVQGLRRCTTRANEKGGGGGVNKANLLLLLLR
;
A
#
# COMPACT_ATOMS: atom_id res chain seq x y z
N MET A 1 -29.78 -37.22 7.42
CA MET A 1 -29.70 -37.99 8.68
C MET A 1 -28.28 -38.37 9.13
N PHE A 2 -27.20 -37.79 8.58
CA PHE A 2 -25.82 -38.07 9.03
C PHE A 2 -25.18 -36.95 9.89
N SER A 3 -25.81 -35.77 10.00
CA SER A 3 -25.27 -34.65 10.79
C SER A 3 -25.69 -34.66 12.27
N SER A 4 -26.80 -35.30 12.62
CA SER A 4 -27.34 -35.27 13.99
C SER A 4 -26.68 -36.29 14.92
N THR A 5 -26.12 -37.37 14.36
CA THR A 5 -25.48 -38.46 15.10
C THR A 5 -24.05 -38.10 15.52
N VAL A 6 -23.33 -37.31 14.71
CA VAL A 6 -21.95 -36.86 15.00
C VAL A 6 -21.90 -35.77 16.08
N LEU A 7 -22.95 -34.95 16.17
CA LEU A 7 -23.08 -33.92 17.21
C LEU A 7 -23.39 -34.51 18.60
N CYS A 8 -23.98 -35.72 18.66
CA CYS A 8 -24.30 -36.41 19.90
C CYS A 8 -23.07 -37.14 20.52
N ILE A 9 -22.16 -37.61 19.66
CA ILE A 9 -20.91 -38.29 20.08
C ILE A 9 -19.85 -37.29 20.55
N THR A 10 -19.79 -36.10 19.95
CA THR A 10 -18.81 -35.06 20.34
C THR A 10 -19.17 -34.36 21.66
N ARG A 11 -20.47 -34.25 22.00
CA ARG A 11 -20.90 -33.70 23.30
C ARG A 11 -20.70 -34.64 24.50
N THR A 12 -20.56 -35.95 24.28
CA THR A 12 -20.35 -36.93 25.36
C THR A 12 -18.87 -37.11 25.76
N MET A 13 -17.92 -36.65 24.93
CA MET A 13 -16.48 -36.78 25.21
C MET A 13 -15.88 -35.65 26.08
N ALA A 14 -16.65 -34.61 26.43
CA ALA A 14 -16.16 -33.48 27.23
C ALA A 14 -16.61 -33.54 28.70
N SER A 15 -16.38 -34.67 29.40
CA SER A 15 -16.66 -34.76 30.85
C SER A 15 -15.40 -35.10 31.67
N LYS A 16 -15.28 -34.50 32.86
CA LYS A 16 -14.20 -34.70 33.85
C LYS A 16 -13.94 -36.18 34.22
N LYS A 17 -14.84 -37.11 33.88
CA LYS A 17 -14.63 -38.55 34.09
C LYS A 17 -13.60 -39.17 33.13
N PHE A 18 -13.37 -38.57 31.96
CA PHE A 18 -12.44 -39.10 30.95
C PHE A 18 -10.96 -38.84 31.31
N LEU A 19 -10.66 -37.74 32.00
CA LEU A 19 -9.30 -37.43 32.49
C LEU A 19 -8.85 -38.37 33.63
N ASN A 20 -9.77 -38.78 34.50
CA ASN A 20 -9.47 -39.69 35.61
C ASN A 20 -9.28 -41.14 35.15
N PHE A 21 -9.81 -41.51 33.99
CA PHE A 21 -9.59 -42.81 33.37
C PHE A 21 -8.16 -42.94 32.81
N TRP A 22 -7.64 -41.85 32.23
CA TRP A 22 -6.28 -41.80 31.69
C TRP A 22 -5.19 -41.78 32.77
N SER A 23 -5.44 -41.13 33.91
CA SER A 23 -4.49 -41.17 35.04
C SER A 23 -4.39 -42.56 35.67
N ALA A 24 -5.51 -43.28 35.80
CA ALA A 24 -5.53 -44.66 36.27
C ALA A 24 -4.87 -45.64 35.27
N PHE A 25 -5.04 -45.43 33.96
CA PHE A 25 -4.44 -46.25 32.92
C PHE A 25 -2.91 -46.10 32.84
N LEU A 26 -2.38 -44.89 33.02
CA LEU A 26 -0.94 -44.62 33.11
C LEU A 26 -0.30 -45.25 34.35
N ILE A 27 -0.99 -45.27 35.49
CA ILE A 27 -0.52 -45.93 36.72
C ILE A 27 -0.42 -47.45 36.53
N VAL A 28 -1.38 -48.07 35.82
CA VAL A 28 -1.35 -49.51 35.51
C VAL A 28 -0.22 -49.85 34.54
N ILE A 29 0.08 -49.01 33.55
CA ILE A 29 1.23 -49.21 32.65
C ILE A 29 2.57 -49.10 33.39
N VAL A 30 2.71 -48.15 34.31
CA VAL A 30 3.92 -48.02 35.14
C VAL A 30 4.10 -49.21 36.08
N LEU A 31 3.00 -49.77 36.63
CA LEU A 31 3.02 -50.97 37.48
C LEU A 31 3.28 -52.27 36.70
N LEU A 32 2.87 -52.33 35.43
CA LEU A 32 3.15 -53.46 34.53
C LEU A 32 4.60 -53.43 34.01
N LEU A 33 5.16 -52.24 33.76
CA LEU A 33 6.56 -52.10 33.38
C LEU A 33 7.53 -52.36 34.54
N SER A 34 7.11 -52.11 35.79
CA SER A 34 7.92 -52.40 36.98
C SER A 34 7.85 -53.87 37.44
N SER A 35 6.89 -54.66 36.97
CA SER A 35 6.83 -56.12 37.21
C SER A 35 7.54 -56.96 36.13
N ALA A 36 7.93 -56.36 35.00
CA ALA A 36 8.68 -57.02 33.93
C ALA A 36 10.21 -56.98 34.10
N MET A 37 10.74 -56.31 35.14
CA MET A 37 12.17 -56.26 35.44
C MET A 37 12.46 -56.91 36.80
N GLY A 38 12.65 -58.23 36.79
CA GLY A 38 13.03 -59.02 37.96
C GLY A 38 14.51 -59.46 37.94
N SER A 39 15.25 -58.99 38.95
CA SER A 39 16.49 -59.54 39.55
C SER A 39 17.85 -59.26 38.90
N ARG A 40 18.71 -58.51 39.62
CA ARG A 40 19.92 -59.06 40.25
C ARG A 40 20.27 -58.31 41.55
N ASP A 41 20.74 -59.09 42.51
CA ASP A 41 21.03 -58.92 43.95
C ASP A 41 21.64 -57.58 44.42
N MET A 42 21.22 -56.98 45.54
CA MET A 42 21.37 -57.32 46.98
C MET A 42 22.79 -57.19 47.57
N SER A 43 23.02 -56.10 48.30
CA SER A 43 23.46 -56.04 49.72
C SER A 43 23.84 -54.58 50.09
N GLU A 44 23.55 -53.97 51.23
CA GLU A 44 22.54 -54.11 52.29
C GLU A 44 22.75 -52.89 53.23
N ILE A 45 21.69 -52.51 53.96
CA ILE A 45 21.70 -51.88 55.30
C ILE A 45 21.70 -50.33 55.46
N ALA A 46 20.58 -49.93 56.10
CA ALA A 46 20.36 -48.88 57.11
C ALA A 46 19.88 -47.46 56.72
N ARG A 47 18.69 -47.18 57.25
CA ARG A 47 17.90 -45.94 57.35
C ARG A 47 18.57 -44.87 58.27
N PRO A 48 17.86 -43.81 58.72
CA PRO A 48 17.71 -42.49 58.09
C PRO A 48 18.23 -41.36 59.02
N ARG A 49 18.38 -40.10 58.55
CA ARG A 49 17.97 -38.85 59.25
C ARG A 49 18.61 -37.58 58.67
N MET A 50 17.84 -36.50 58.84
CA MET A 50 18.17 -35.07 58.77
C MET A 50 19.60 -34.71 59.20
N ILE A 51 20.16 -33.62 58.64
CA ILE A 51 20.62 -32.39 59.34
C ILE A 51 21.54 -31.52 58.44
N ARG A 52 21.24 -30.20 58.48
CA ARG A 52 22.08 -28.98 58.33
C ARG A 52 23.05 -28.76 57.15
N LYS A 53 22.95 -27.52 56.64
CA LYS A 53 24.01 -26.48 56.45
C LYS A 53 25.44 -27.01 56.64
N SER A 54 26.41 -26.67 55.78
CA SER A 54 27.08 -25.36 55.81
C SER A 54 28.14 -25.25 54.70
N HIS A 55 28.32 -24.03 54.18
CA HIS A 55 29.59 -23.33 53.91
C HIS A 55 30.71 -24.00 53.07
N MET A 56 31.19 -23.29 52.04
CA MET A 56 32.46 -22.52 52.07
C MET A 56 32.69 -21.88 50.68
N THR A 57 32.65 -20.54 50.55
CA THR A 57 33.79 -19.58 50.49
C THR A 57 34.56 -19.61 49.16
N LEU A 58 35.12 -18.53 48.58
CA LEU A 58 35.41 -17.16 49.02
C LEU A 58 35.86 -16.33 47.78
N TRP A 59 35.91 -15.00 48.00
CA TRP A 59 36.60 -13.89 47.31
C TRP A 59 35.73 -13.00 46.41
N ASN A 60 35.25 -11.85 46.91
CA ASN A 60 35.92 -10.56 47.27
C ASN A 60 36.24 -9.73 46.00
N ALA A 61 36.02 -8.42 45.92
CA ALA A 61 35.96 -7.35 46.93
C ALA A 61 35.11 -6.16 46.38
N GLN A 62 34.28 -5.50 47.21
CA GLN A 62 34.43 -4.14 47.80
C GLN A 62 34.41 -2.96 46.80
N GLY A 63 33.69 -1.86 47.05
CA GLY A 63 32.99 -1.45 48.27
C GLY A 63 32.15 -0.15 48.13
N ASP A 64 31.44 0.12 49.23
CA ASP A 64 30.93 1.39 49.81
C ASP A 64 29.91 2.24 49.03
N VAL A 65 28.64 2.39 49.45
CA VAL A 65 28.02 2.92 50.70
C VAL A 65 28.24 4.44 50.90
N GLN A 66 27.18 5.23 50.71
CA GLN A 66 26.56 6.01 51.80
C GLN A 66 25.21 6.60 51.38
N ALA A 67 24.25 6.47 52.30
CA ALA A 67 22.97 7.17 52.29
C ALA A 67 23.14 8.53 52.97
N ASP A 68 22.29 9.51 52.62
CA ASP A 68 21.82 10.44 53.63
C ASP A 68 20.44 11.04 53.33
N LYS A 69 19.71 11.27 54.43
CA LYS A 69 18.35 11.81 54.53
C LYS A 69 18.35 13.33 54.70
N ASN A 70 17.19 13.94 54.42
CA ASN A 70 16.60 15.21 54.90
C ASN A 70 16.02 15.97 53.70
N GLY A 71 14.82 16.56 53.66
CA GLY A 71 13.82 16.89 54.68
C GLY A 71 13.20 18.26 54.31
N SER A 72 11.87 18.38 54.45
CA SER A 72 11.05 19.61 54.63
C SER A 72 10.40 20.38 53.44
N HIS A 73 9.06 20.25 53.38
CA HIS A 73 7.96 21.26 53.38
C HIS A 73 8.03 22.58 52.55
N PHE A 74 7.00 22.86 51.73
CA PHE A 74 5.87 23.78 52.03
C PHE A 74 4.77 23.82 50.93
N SER A 75 3.60 24.34 51.30
CA SER A 75 2.24 24.16 50.74
C SER A 75 1.72 25.15 49.67
N LEU A 76 0.68 24.72 48.96
CA LEU A 76 -0.58 25.41 48.54
C LEU A 76 -0.53 26.70 47.68
N LYS A 77 -1.24 26.70 46.54
CA LYS A 77 -2.50 27.46 46.37
C LYS A 77 -3.25 27.21 45.05
N ARG A 78 -4.57 27.09 45.22
CA ARG A 78 -5.68 27.10 44.25
C ARG A 78 -5.89 28.53 43.70
N LYS A 79 -6.27 28.68 42.42
CA LYS A 79 -7.03 29.86 41.94
C LYS A 79 -7.88 29.50 40.71
N GLU A 80 -9.19 29.48 40.93
CA GLU A 80 -10.21 29.69 39.91
C GLU A 80 -10.28 31.18 39.56
N THR A 81 -10.57 31.50 38.30
CA THR A 81 -11.38 32.66 37.92
C THR A 81 -12.15 32.31 36.65
N GLY A 82 -13.48 32.25 36.75
CA GLY A 82 -14.37 32.24 35.61
C GLY A 82 -14.61 33.65 35.06
N SER A 83 -15.18 33.73 33.86
CA SER A 83 -15.92 34.89 33.37
C SER A 83 -16.97 34.45 32.36
N LYS A 84 -18.22 34.82 32.68
CA LYS A 84 -19.47 34.67 31.93
C LYS A 84 -19.56 35.68 30.78
N VAL A 85 -20.18 35.32 29.65
CA VAL A 85 -21.16 36.13 28.86
C VAL A 85 -21.96 35.16 27.96
N ARG A 86 -23.23 34.82 28.24
CA ARG A 86 -24.53 35.41 27.78
C ARG A 86 -24.78 35.43 26.26
N PHE A 87 -25.74 34.61 25.84
CA PHE A 87 -26.48 34.65 24.57
C PHE A 87 -27.36 35.91 24.45
N SER A 88 -27.43 36.50 23.25
CA SER A 88 -28.63 37.20 22.75
C SER A 88 -28.66 37.20 21.21
N ARG A 89 -29.87 36.99 20.67
CA ARG A 89 -30.22 36.85 19.25
C ARG A 89 -30.49 38.21 18.58
N HIS A 90 -30.58 38.17 17.24
CA HIS A 90 -31.36 38.97 16.26
C HIS A 90 -30.48 39.74 15.26
N ARG A 91 -30.49 39.38 13.96
CA ARG A 91 -31.52 39.45 12.88
C ARG A 91 -31.47 40.77 12.11
N SER A 92 -31.24 40.66 10.79
CA SER A 92 -31.90 41.41 9.71
C SER A 92 -31.71 40.57 8.42
N TRP A 93 -32.73 40.01 7.74
CA TRP A 93 -33.78 40.63 6.88
C TRP A 93 -33.14 41.43 5.72
N MET A 94 -33.52 41.33 4.43
CA MET A 94 -34.70 40.74 3.75
C MET A 94 -34.44 40.73 2.21
N TYR A 95 -35.43 40.20 1.46
CA TYR A 95 -35.65 40.12 0.00
C TYR A 95 -35.26 38.80 -0.66
N SER A 96 -36.11 38.09 -1.40
CA SER A 96 -37.58 38.04 -1.57
C SER A 96 -37.85 36.93 -2.58
N SER A 97 -38.85 36.09 -2.32
CA SER A 97 -39.42 35.11 -3.25
C SER A 97 -40.04 35.77 -4.51
N PRO A 98 -40.47 34.99 -5.53
CA PRO A 98 -41.77 34.33 -5.39
C PRO A 98 -41.81 32.85 -5.81
N GLN A 99 -42.70 32.14 -5.10
CA GLN A 99 -43.20 30.81 -5.37
C GLN A 99 -44.12 30.79 -6.60
N LYS A 100 -44.20 29.62 -7.27
CA LYS A 100 -45.40 29.20 -8.00
C LYS A 100 -46.04 28.01 -7.28
N LEU A 101 -47.29 28.22 -6.89
CA LEU A 101 -48.27 27.21 -6.49
C LEU A 101 -48.99 26.67 -7.74
N GLY A 102 -49.33 25.39 -7.74
CA GLY A 102 -50.24 24.76 -8.70
C GLY A 102 -51.25 23.88 -7.98
N PHE A 103 -52.53 24.20 -8.14
CA PHE A 103 -53.71 23.50 -7.62
C PHE A 103 -54.29 22.57 -8.70
N ASN A 104 -55.02 21.51 -8.32
CA ASN A 104 -55.84 20.72 -9.23
C ASN A 104 -57.33 21.13 -9.20
N SER A 105 -58.06 20.68 -10.22
CA SER A 105 -59.16 21.39 -10.87
C SER A 105 -60.52 21.44 -10.14
N ASN A 106 -60.60 21.20 -8.83
CA ASN A 106 -61.86 21.39 -8.08
C ASN A 106 -61.70 21.94 -6.63
N GLY A 107 -60.53 22.46 -6.27
CA GLY A 107 -60.41 23.48 -5.22
C GLY A 107 -60.99 23.21 -3.82
N LYS A 108 -60.86 21.99 -3.27
CA LYS A 108 -61.15 21.73 -1.84
C LYS A 108 -60.22 20.66 -1.23
N ALA A 109 -59.83 20.88 0.03
CA ALA A 109 -59.18 19.92 0.91
C ALA A 109 -60.21 19.38 1.91
N GLU A 110 -60.26 18.07 2.14
CA GLU A 110 -60.99 17.46 3.27
C GLU A 110 -60.56 16.00 3.57
N LEU A 111 -60.80 15.59 4.83
CA LEU A 111 -60.33 14.40 5.55
C LEU A 111 -61.29 13.18 5.48
N TRP A 112 -60.69 11.95 5.42
CA TRP A 112 -60.99 10.64 6.10
C TRP A 112 -62.41 10.00 5.96
N PRO A 113 -62.69 8.69 6.29
CA PRO A 113 -61.88 7.50 6.67
C PRO A 113 -62.28 6.15 5.97
N GLY A 114 -61.51 5.06 6.22
CA GLY A 114 -62.07 3.75 6.64
C GLY A 114 -62.31 2.58 5.66
N LYS A 115 -61.52 1.51 5.86
CA LYS A 115 -61.82 0.05 5.87
C LYS A 115 -62.15 -0.79 4.61
N ASP A 116 -61.39 -1.89 4.56
CA ASP A 116 -61.74 -3.30 4.29
C ASP A 116 -61.89 -3.86 2.85
N VAL A 117 -60.93 -4.76 2.54
CA VAL A 117 -61.09 -6.16 2.08
C VAL A 117 -61.03 -6.48 0.57
N ASP A 118 -60.02 -7.30 0.25
CA ASP A 118 -60.02 -8.53 -0.58
C ASP A 118 -59.32 -8.65 -1.96
N LEU A 119 -58.72 -9.86 -2.09
CA LEU A 119 -58.46 -10.72 -3.25
C LEU A 119 -57.11 -10.69 -4.04
N VAL A 120 -56.35 -11.78 -3.80
CA VAL A 120 -55.86 -12.82 -4.76
C VAL A 120 -54.55 -12.63 -5.55
N CYS A 121 -53.64 -13.60 -5.34
CA CYS A 121 -52.84 -14.24 -6.38
C CYS A 121 -52.57 -15.73 -6.04
N PRO A 122 -52.37 -16.62 -7.04
CA PRO A 122 -52.68 -18.04 -6.93
C PRO A 122 -51.48 -18.96 -6.62
N THR A 123 -51.82 -20.13 -6.10
CA THR A 123 -51.00 -21.34 -5.91
C THR A 123 -51.05 -22.28 -7.12
N LEU A 124 -49.98 -23.04 -7.35
CA LEU A 124 -50.08 -24.43 -7.82
C LEU A 124 -48.85 -25.26 -7.39
N CYS A 125 -49.01 -26.01 -6.29
CA CYS A 125 -48.22 -27.18 -5.97
C CYS A 125 -49.17 -28.22 -5.33
N HIS A 126 -49.48 -29.26 -6.10
CA HIS A 126 -50.06 -30.54 -5.67
C HIS A 126 -48.85 -31.44 -5.34
N SER A 127 -48.84 -32.40 -4.40
CA SER A 127 -49.92 -33.05 -3.69
C SER A 127 -49.33 -34.00 -2.62
N LEU A 128 -50.10 -34.19 -1.53
CA LEU A 128 -50.28 -35.44 -0.77
C LEU A 128 -49.13 -35.94 0.13
N GLN A 129 -49.36 -36.50 1.32
CA GLN A 129 -50.53 -36.62 2.18
C GLN A 129 -50.07 -37.33 3.47
N ASP A 130 -50.69 -36.95 4.60
CA ASP A 130 -50.96 -37.70 5.85
C ASP A 130 -49.85 -38.53 6.52
N SER A 131 -49.58 -38.21 7.79
CA SER A 131 -50.10 -38.97 8.94
C SER A 131 -49.69 -38.28 10.25
N GLY A 132 -50.66 -37.90 11.07
CA GLY A 132 -50.46 -37.15 12.31
C GLY A 132 -49.92 -37.97 13.48
N LEU A 133 -49.59 -37.26 14.57
CA LEU A 133 -49.67 -37.76 15.94
C LEU A 133 -49.64 -36.58 16.93
N LEU A 134 -50.57 -36.65 17.88
CA LEU A 134 -50.81 -35.70 18.96
C LEU A 134 -49.63 -35.62 19.95
N LEU A 135 -49.43 -34.41 20.48
CA LEU A 135 -48.65 -34.11 21.68
C LEU A 135 -49.47 -34.45 22.94
N ASP A 136 -48.80 -34.93 23.98
CA ASP A 136 -49.23 -34.69 25.36
C ASP A 136 -48.02 -34.39 26.25
N ASP A 137 -48.24 -33.45 27.16
CA ASP A 137 -47.34 -32.91 28.16
C ASP A 137 -47.24 -33.85 29.37
N LYS A 138 -46.03 -34.00 29.94
CA LYS A 138 -45.76 -34.04 31.39
C LYS A 138 -44.28 -34.31 31.65
N GLY A 139 -43.64 -33.39 32.37
CA GLY A 139 -42.36 -33.62 33.00
C GLY A 139 -42.50 -34.45 34.29
N GLU A 140 -41.52 -35.30 34.56
CA GLU A 140 -40.77 -35.37 35.83
C GLU A 140 -39.68 -36.45 35.77
N GLU A 141 -38.60 -36.22 36.52
CA GLU A 141 -37.41 -37.08 36.68
C GLU A 141 -37.69 -38.34 37.51
N LEU A 142 -36.92 -39.42 37.29
CA LEU A 142 -36.36 -40.25 38.37
C LEU A 142 -35.28 -41.24 37.88
N SER A 143 -34.16 -41.21 38.60
CA SER A 143 -33.03 -42.15 38.56
C SER A 143 -33.42 -43.58 38.94
N THR A 144 -32.74 -44.60 38.39
CA THR A 144 -32.07 -45.65 39.19
C THR A 144 -31.33 -46.70 38.34
N ALA A 145 -30.13 -47.06 38.84
CA ALA A 145 -29.49 -48.37 38.86
C ALA A 145 -29.03 -49.07 37.56
N ALA A 146 -27.70 -48.99 37.38
CA ALA A 146 -26.89 -50.05 36.81
C ALA A 146 -26.90 -51.30 37.72
N SER A 147 -26.90 -52.51 37.14
CA SER A 147 -26.25 -53.72 37.66
C SER A 147 -26.23 -54.85 36.63
N VAL A 148 -25.17 -55.65 36.70
CA VAL A 148 -24.87 -56.92 35.99
C VAL A 148 -24.05 -56.78 34.69
N ALA A 149 -22.76 -56.49 34.88
CA ALA A 149 -21.71 -57.14 34.12
C ALA A 149 -21.29 -58.43 34.84
N MET A 150 -20.94 -59.48 34.08
CA MET A 150 -19.72 -60.31 34.23
C MET A 150 -19.94 -61.74 33.72
N ALA A 151 -19.58 -61.99 32.46
CA ALA A 151 -18.91 -63.22 32.00
C ALA A 151 -18.45 -63.04 30.54
N GLY A 152 -17.16 -62.74 30.32
CA GLY A 152 -16.61 -62.64 28.96
C GLY A 152 -15.26 -61.93 28.82
N GLY A 153 -14.37 -62.02 29.81
CA GLY A 153 -13.14 -61.21 29.89
C GLY A 153 -11.98 -61.58 28.95
N SER A 154 -12.12 -62.55 28.05
CA SER A 154 -11.01 -62.96 27.15
C SER A 154 -11.25 -62.65 25.67
N PHE A 155 -12.50 -62.45 25.23
CA PHE A 155 -12.82 -62.16 23.82
C PHE A 155 -12.85 -60.66 23.50
N VAL A 156 -13.12 -59.81 24.50
CA VAL A 156 -13.24 -58.35 24.31
C VAL A 156 -11.88 -57.69 24.07
N SER A 157 -10.80 -58.20 24.67
CA SER A 157 -9.44 -57.68 24.46
C SER A 157 -8.93 -57.92 23.02
N LEU A 158 -9.24 -59.08 22.44
CA LEU A 158 -8.85 -59.41 21.07
C LEU A 158 -9.69 -58.65 20.04
N ALA A 159 -10.98 -58.46 20.30
CA ALA A 159 -11.87 -57.68 19.43
C ALA A 159 -11.46 -56.21 19.37
N ILE A 160 -11.11 -55.60 20.51
CA ILE A 160 -10.59 -54.23 20.57
C ILE A 160 -9.23 -54.17 19.85
N LEU A 161 -8.31 -55.10 20.09
CA LEU A 161 -7.02 -55.13 19.38
C LEU A 161 -7.20 -55.25 17.86
N ILE A 162 -8.14 -56.07 17.39
CA ILE A 162 -8.49 -56.22 15.97
C ILE A 162 -9.12 -54.94 15.43
N GLU A 163 -10.02 -54.28 16.17
CA GLU A 163 -10.59 -52.98 15.76
C GLU A 163 -9.53 -51.88 15.66
N TRP A 164 -8.57 -51.84 16.60
CA TRP A 164 -7.45 -50.89 16.56
C TRP A 164 -6.47 -51.21 15.42
N ILE A 165 -6.20 -52.49 15.14
CA ILE A 165 -5.38 -52.92 13.98
C ILE A 165 -6.12 -52.61 12.67
N VAL A 166 -7.44 -52.83 12.60
CA VAL A 166 -8.27 -52.49 11.45
C VAL A 166 -8.29 -50.98 11.25
N LEU A 167 -8.41 -50.17 12.30
CA LEU A 167 -8.31 -48.71 12.25
C LEU A 167 -6.92 -48.24 11.79
N LEU A 168 -5.85 -48.81 12.32
CA LEU A 168 -4.46 -48.52 11.91
C LEU A 168 -4.22 -48.90 10.44
N LEU A 169 -4.74 -50.05 9.99
CA LEU A 169 -4.68 -50.49 8.60
C LEU A 169 -5.55 -49.62 7.68
N PHE A 170 -6.68 -49.10 8.16
CA PHE A 170 -7.52 -48.16 7.43
C PHE A 170 -6.87 -46.77 7.32
N CYS A 171 -6.25 -46.27 8.40
CA CYS A 171 -5.51 -45.02 8.42
C CYS A 171 -4.26 -45.07 7.52
N CYS A 172 -3.50 -46.18 7.52
CA CYS A 172 -2.40 -46.37 6.57
C CYS A 172 -2.89 -46.43 5.12
N LYS A 173 -4.01 -47.13 4.84
CA LYS A 173 -4.61 -47.15 3.50
C LYS A 173 -5.06 -45.76 3.03
N ALA A 174 -5.61 -44.94 3.93
CA ALA A 174 -6.08 -43.60 3.59
C ALA A 174 -4.93 -42.65 3.22
N SER A 175 -3.81 -42.67 3.96
CA SER A 175 -2.64 -41.82 3.62
C SER A 175 -1.90 -42.30 2.37
N LEU A 176 -1.90 -43.60 2.09
CA LEU A 176 -1.29 -44.15 0.87
C LEU A 176 -2.15 -43.89 -0.38
N ALA A 177 -3.48 -43.83 -0.22
CA ALA A 177 -4.40 -43.50 -1.30
C ALA A 177 -4.37 -42.01 -1.69
N SER A 178 -4.12 -41.10 -0.74
CA SER A 178 -3.97 -39.66 -1.04
C SER A 178 -2.75 -39.36 -1.91
N ASN A 179 -1.61 -39.98 -1.59
CA ASN A 179 -0.36 -39.76 -2.34
C ASN A 179 -0.48 -40.20 -3.81
N ALA A 180 -1.25 -41.27 -4.08
CA ALA A 180 -1.51 -41.74 -5.44
C ALA A 180 -2.41 -40.77 -6.22
N ALA A 181 -3.42 -40.19 -5.57
CA ALA A 181 -4.32 -39.20 -6.17
C ALA A 181 -3.57 -37.88 -6.50
N GLU A 182 -2.72 -37.40 -5.58
CA GLU A 182 -1.86 -36.23 -5.82
C GLU A 182 -0.91 -36.45 -6.99
N ALA A 183 -0.26 -37.63 -7.07
CA ALA A 183 0.60 -37.99 -8.18
C ALA A 183 -0.16 -38.09 -9.51
N GLU A 184 -1.36 -38.66 -9.50
CA GLU A 184 -2.20 -38.77 -10.71
C GLU A 184 -2.67 -37.39 -11.19
N ALA A 185 -3.05 -36.48 -10.29
CA ALA A 185 -3.40 -35.10 -10.64
C ALA A 185 -2.24 -34.36 -11.31
N LEU A 186 -1.02 -34.50 -10.77
CA LEU A 186 0.20 -33.91 -11.33
C LEU A 186 0.59 -34.53 -12.69
N LEU A 187 0.42 -35.86 -12.86
CA LEU A 187 0.69 -36.53 -14.14
C LEU A 187 -0.32 -36.13 -15.21
N ARG A 188 -1.61 -36.04 -14.87
CA ARG A 188 -2.64 -35.53 -15.79
C ARG A 188 -2.33 -34.11 -16.25
N TRP A 189 -1.88 -33.26 -15.33
CA TRP A 189 -1.44 -31.93 -15.68
C TRP A 189 -0.23 -31.99 -16.62
N LYS A 190 0.83 -32.74 -16.29
CA LYS A 190 1.99 -32.94 -17.17
C LYS A 190 1.57 -33.39 -18.58
N ASP A 191 0.69 -34.37 -18.70
CA ASP A 191 0.25 -34.89 -20.00
C ASP A 191 -0.45 -33.80 -20.84
N SER A 192 -1.15 -32.86 -20.19
CA SER A 192 -1.77 -31.72 -20.86
C SER A 192 -0.78 -30.65 -21.35
N LEU A 193 0.42 -30.58 -20.77
CA LEU A 193 1.45 -29.58 -21.10
C LEU A 193 2.32 -29.98 -22.29
N GLY A 194 2.15 -31.20 -22.82
CA GLY A 194 3.00 -31.76 -23.86
C GLY A 194 4.39 -32.16 -23.36
N ASN A 195 5.28 -32.54 -24.27
CA ASN A 195 6.61 -33.03 -23.90
C ASN A 195 7.55 -31.88 -23.54
N GLN A 196 7.76 -31.67 -22.24
CA GLN A 196 8.67 -30.65 -21.72
C GLN A 196 9.79 -31.30 -20.90
N SER A 197 11.04 -31.01 -21.26
CA SER A 197 12.23 -31.61 -20.66
C SER A 197 12.32 -31.39 -19.14
N ILE A 198 11.80 -30.27 -18.64
CA ILE A 198 11.78 -29.94 -17.22
C ILE A 198 10.97 -30.93 -16.38
N LEU A 199 9.93 -31.54 -16.96
CA LEU A 199 9.04 -32.51 -16.29
C LEU A 199 9.48 -33.96 -16.52
N GLN A 200 10.69 -34.21 -17.03
CA GLN A 200 11.17 -35.58 -17.30
C GLN A 200 11.19 -36.47 -16.05
N SER A 201 11.43 -35.91 -14.86
CA SER A 201 11.42 -36.69 -13.62
C SER A 201 10.02 -37.11 -13.17
N TRP A 202 8.96 -36.51 -13.71
CA TRP A 202 7.57 -36.77 -13.33
C TRP A 202 7.07 -38.02 -14.04
N VAL A 203 7.46 -39.19 -13.55
CA VAL A 203 7.13 -40.48 -14.19
C VAL A 203 6.48 -41.42 -13.20
N ALA A 204 5.47 -42.16 -13.68
CA ALA A 204 4.99 -43.35 -13.00
C ALA A 204 5.95 -44.52 -13.34
N PRO A 205 6.57 -45.18 -12.36
CA PRO A 205 7.40 -46.35 -12.61
C PRO A 205 6.60 -47.44 -13.35
N ALA A 206 7.22 -48.15 -14.29
CA ALA A 206 6.54 -49.14 -15.15
C ALA A 206 5.79 -50.27 -14.41
N ASN A 207 6.17 -50.54 -13.16
CA ASN A 207 5.54 -51.54 -12.28
C ASN A 207 4.85 -50.89 -11.06
N ALA A 208 4.59 -49.58 -11.09
CA ALA A 208 3.97 -48.89 -9.97
C ALA A 208 2.50 -49.30 -9.86
N THR A 209 2.17 -49.93 -8.74
CA THR A 209 0.76 -50.02 -8.31
C THR A 209 0.37 -48.70 -7.66
N SER A 210 -0.93 -48.43 -7.52
CA SER A 210 -1.43 -47.27 -6.76
C SER A 210 -0.82 -47.17 -5.33
N ARG A 211 -0.23 -48.25 -4.80
CA ARG A 211 0.45 -48.28 -3.48
C ARG A 211 1.90 -47.76 -3.48
N THR A 212 2.53 -47.55 -4.64
CA THR A 212 3.97 -47.19 -4.75
C THR A 212 4.21 -45.92 -5.53
N LEU A 213 3.15 -45.28 -6.05
CA LEU A 213 3.26 -44.03 -6.79
C LEU A 213 3.40 -42.87 -5.81
N THR A 214 4.52 -42.15 -5.87
CA THR A 214 4.77 -40.96 -5.05
C THR A 214 5.41 -39.85 -5.90
N PRO A 215 4.95 -38.60 -5.78
CA PRO A 215 5.51 -37.48 -6.52
C PRO A 215 6.69 -36.82 -5.79
N CYS A 216 7.04 -37.27 -4.58
CA CYS A 216 7.97 -36.57 -3.67
C CYS A 216 9.43 -36.56 -4.12
N GLN A 217 9.77 -37.34 -5.16
CA GLN A 217 11.09 -37.32 -5.80
C GLN A 217 11.11 -36.52 -7.11
N TRP A 218 9.96 -35.98 -7.53
CA TRP A 218 9.86 -35.23 -8.75
C TRP A 218 10.43 -33.83 -8.58
N ARG A 219 11.11 -33.34 -9.60
CA ARG A 219 11.66 -31.99 -9.65
C ARG A 219 10.56 -30.97 -9.36
N GLY A 220 10.81 -30.08 -8.41
CA GLY A 220 9.89 -29.02 -8.01
C GLY A 220 8.78 -29.46 -7.06
N ILE A 221 8.72 -30.72 -6.64
CA ILE A 221 7.73 -31.22 -5.66
C ILE A 221 8.40 -31.42 -4.30
N THR A 222 7.80 -30.88 -3.25
CA THR A 222 8.18 -31.15 -1.86
C THR A 222 7.00 -31.77 -1.13
N CYS A 223 7.25 -32.81 -0.32
CA CYS A 223 6.23 -33.47 0.49
C CYS A 223 6.48 -33.31 1.99
N ASP A 224 5.43 -33.50 2.79
CA ASP A 224 5.54 -33.65 4.24
C ASP A 224 6.08 -35.05 4.63
N ASN A 225 6.23 -35.29 5.94
CA ASN A 225 6.68 -36.58 6.49
C ASN A 225 5.69 -37.74 6.21
N ALA A 226 4.44 -37.45 5.86
CA ALA A 226 3.43 -38.44 5.49
C ALA A 226 3.43 -38.74 3.97
N GLY A 227 4.21 -37.98 3.19
CA GLY A 227 4.32 -38.11 1.74
C GLY A 227 3.28 -37.29 0.95
N ASN A 228 2.52 -36.41 1.60
CA ASN A 228 1.59 -35.52 0.90
C ASN A 228 2.32 -34.32 0.30
N VAL A 229 1.94 -33.90 -0.90
CA VAL A 229 2.51 -32.72 -1.57
C VAL A 229 2.19 -31.45 -0.79
N THR A 230 3.23 -30.74 -0.38
CA THR A 230 3.14 -29.46 0.33
C THR A 230 3.66 -28.29 -0.49
N GLN A 231 4.52 -28.53 -1.49
CA GLN A 231 5.02 -27.46 -2.36
C GLN A 231 5.13 -27.92 -3.81
N ILE A 232 4.72 -27.03 -4.72
CA ILE A 232 5.04 -27.08 -6.15
C ILE A 232 5.83 -25.80 -6.44
N ASN A 233 7.10 -25.95 -6.82
CA ASN A 233 8.05 -24.86 -6.98
C ASN A 233 8.84 -25.03 -8.29
N LEU A 234 8.36 -24.35 -9.34
CA LEU A 234 8.91 -24.40 -10.70
C LEU A 234 9.04 -22.99 -11.33
N PRO A 235 9.68 -22.01 -10.66
CA PRO A 235 9.86 -20.67 -11.24
C PRO A 235 10.91 -20.67 -12.34
N ASN A 236 10.69 -19.89 -13.40
CA ASN A 236 11.66 -19.65 -14.47
C ASN A 236 12.25 -20.92 -15.08
N VAL A 237 11.37 -21.88 -15.40
CA VAL A 237 11.77 -23.14 -16.03
C VAL A 237 11.34 -23.25 -17.50
N GLY A 238 10.70 -22.21 -18.03
CA GLY A 238 10.16 -22.18 -19.39
C GLY A 238 8.93 -23.06 -19.56
N LEU A 239 8.16 -23.31 -18.49
CA LEU A 239 6.95 -24.12 -18.52
C LEU A 239 5.90 -23.46 -19.43
N THR A 240 5.42 -24.19 -20.43
CA THR A 240 4.34 -23.74 -21.34
C THR A 240 3.06 -24.54 -21.11
N GLY A 241 1.90 -24.06 -21.55
CA GLY A 241 0.62 -24.77 -21.43
C GLY A 241 -0.37 -24.08 -20.49
N THR A 242 -1.33 -24.82 -19.91
CA THR A 242 -2.42 -24.24 -19.10
C THR A 242 -2.55 -24.90 -17.72
N LEU A 243 -3.19 -24.22 -16.77
CA LEU A 243 -3.50 -24.76 -15.43
C LEU A 243 -4.82 -25.55 -15.39
N GLN A 244 -5.63 -25.52 -16.46
CA GLN A 244 -6.99 -26.05 -16.49
C GLN A 244 -7.12 -27.53 -16.08
N TYR A 245 -6.09 -28.32 -16.36
CA TYR A 245 -6.08 -29.77 -16.09
C TYR A 245 -5.38 -30.14 -14.77
N LEU A 246 -4.92 -29.16 -13.99
CA LEU A 246 -4.39 -29.40 -12.66
C LEU A 246 -5.54 -29.45 -11.65
N ASP A 247 -5.83 -30.66 -11.17
CA ASP A 247 -6.87 -30.87 -10.15
C ASP A 247 -6.38 -30.44 -8.76
N PHE A 248 -6.58 -29.17 -8.44
CA PHE A 248 -6.26 -28.62 -7.12
C PHE A 248 -7.03 -29.28 -5.97
N SER A 249 -8.19 -29.89 -6.22
CA SER A 249 -8.97 -30.58 -5.17
C SER A 249 -8.25 -31.81 -4.61
N SER A 250 -7.31 -32.37 -5.38
CA SER A 250 -6.45 -33.47 -4.94
C SER A 250 -5.26 -32.99 -4.11
N LEU A 251 -4.88 -31.70 -4.16
CA LEU A 251 -3.68 -31.13 -3.53
C LEU A 251 -3.99 -30.35 -2.23
N THR A 252 -4.92 -30.84 -1.41
CA THR A 252 -5.44 -30.12 -0.23
C THR A 252 -4.41 -29.76 0.85
N ASN A 253 -3.22 -30.37 0.83
CA ASN A 253 -2.11 -30.10 1.76
C ASN A 253 -1.10 -29.06 1.23
N LEU A 254 -1.33 -28.49 0.04
CA LEU A 254 -0.42 -27.55 -0.57
C LEU A 254 -0.29 -26.27 0.26
N LEU A 255 0.95 -25.92 0.59
CA LEU A 255 1.34 -24.72 1.31
C LEU A 255 1.99 -23.69 0.38
N ARG A 256 2.67 -24.12 -0.68
CA ARG A 256 3.32 -23.22 -1.65
C ARG A 256 3.07 -23.68 -3.09
N LEU A 257 2.61 -22.76 -3.92
CA LEU A 257 2.57 -22.89 -5.37
C LEU A 257 3.33 -21.71 -5.98
N ASP A 258 4.46 -21.99 -6.61
CA ASP A 258 5.33 -21.01 -7.23
C ASP A 258 5.62 -21.44 -8.67
N LEU A 259 4.97 -20.76 -9.61
CA LEU A 259 5.05 -20.99 -11.07
C LEU A 259 5.43 -19.70 -11.81
N ARG A 260 6.07 -18.74 -11.13
CA ARG A 260 6.40 -17.43 -11.73
C ARG A 260 7.40 -17.54 -12.88
N GLU A 261 7.43 -16.50 -13.72
CA GLU A 261 8.38 -16.36 -14.83
C GLU A 261 8.34 -17.56 -15.80
N ASN A 262 7.14 -18.01 -16.17
CA ASN A 262 6.96 -19.09 -17.15
C ASN A 262 6.15 -18.56 -18.35
N GLN A 263 5.67 -19.46 -19.21
CA GLN A 263 4.87 -19.12 -20.39
C GLN A 263 3.49 -19.80 -20.29
N LEU A 264 2.95 -19.88 -19.08
CA LEU A 264 1.62 -20.45 -18.84
C LEU A 264 0.54 -19.52 -19.41
N THR A 265 -0.47 -20.12 -20.01
CA THR A 265 -1.62 -19.46 -20.65
C THR A 265 -2.92 -20.02 -20.09
N GLY A 266 -4.06 -19.47 -20.51
CA GLY A 266 -5.37 -19.94 -20.06
C GLY A 266 -5.84 -19.25 -18.77
N THR A 267 -6.96 -19.74 -18.23
CA THR A 267 -7.54 -19.23 -17.00
C THR A 267 -6.99 -19.92 -15.77
N ILE A 268 -7.06 -19.23 -14.62
CA ILE A 268 -6.79 -19.82 -13.31
C ILE A 268 -8.03 -20.66 -12.92
N PRO A 269 -7.89 -21.98 -12.71
CA PRO A 269 -9.03 -22.82 -12.34
C PRO A 269 -9.66 -22.37 -11.02
N SER A 270 -10.99 -22.26 -10.98
CA SER A 270 -11.72 -21.90 -9.75
C SER A 270 -11.48 -22.90 -8.60
N SER A 271 -11.11 -24.15 -8.93
CA SER A 271 -10.71 -25.18 -7.96
C SER A 271 -9.48 -24.79 -7.13
N ILE A 272 -8.70 -23.77 -7.52
CA ILE A 272 -7.61 -23.23 -6.69
C ILE A 272 -8.14 -22.73 -5.32
N GLY A 273 -9.42 -22.33 -5.26
CA GLY A 273 -10.10 -21.97 -4.02
C GLY A 273 -10.24 -23.11 -3.01
N THR A 274 -9.98 -24.36 -3.40
CA THR A 274 -9.96 -25.52 -2.48
C THR A 274 -8.67 -25.62 -1.66
N LEU A 275 -7.63 -24.86 -1.99
CA LEU A 275 -6.33 -24.88 -1.31
C LEU A 275 -6.32 -23.99 -0.04
N TYR A 276 -7.22 -24.27 0.90
CA TYR A 276 -7.39 -23.45 2.12
C TYR A 276 -6.15 -23.42 3.05
N LYS A 277 -5.17 -24.31 2.84
CA LYS A 277 -3.89 -24.32 3.57
C LYS A 277 -2.78 -23.53 2.87
N LEU A 278 -3.02 -23.03 1.65
CA LEU A 278 -2.02 -22.35 0.85
C LEU A 278 -1.50 -21.13 1.61
N GLN A 279 -0.18 -21.01 1.69
CA GLN A 279 0.55 -19.94 2.36
C GLN A 279 1.23 -19.00 1.37
N TYR A 280 1.51 -19.47 0.15
CA TYR A 280 2.22 -18.73 -0.87
C TYR A 280 1.72 -19.16 -2.24
N LEU A 281 1.22 -18.20 -3.02
CA LEU A 281 0.82 -18.38 -4.41
C LEU A 281 1.50 -17.31 -5.25
N ASP A 282 2.36 -17.73 -6.17
CA ASP A 282 3.01 -16.84 -7.12
C ASP A 282 2.86 -17.41 -8.54
N LEU A 283 2.05 -16.73 -9.34
CA LEU A 283 1.82 -16.99 -10.76
C LEU A 283 2.33 -15.82 -11.62
N ALA A 284 3.14 -14.92 -11.06
CA ALA A 284 3.55 -13.69 -11.72
C ALA A 284 4.36 -13.94 -13.00
N THR A 285 4.31 -12.98 -13.93
CA THR A 285 5.09 -13.04 -15.18
C THR A 285 4.80 -14.32 -15.98
N ASN A 286 3.54 -14.46 -16.39
CA ASN A 286 3.04 -15.49 -17.30
C ASN A 286 2.10 -14.83 -18.34
N PHE A 287 1.37 -15.63 -19.12
CA PHE A 287 0.36 -15.19 -20.08
C PHE A 287 -1.06 -15.60 -19.66
N LEU A 288 -1.32 -15.72 -18.35
CA LEU A 288 -2.63 -16.09 -17.82
C LEU A 288 -3.66 -14.99 -18.12
N TYR A 289 -4.91 -15.36 -18.37
CA TYR A 289 -6.02 -14.44 -18.65
C TYR A 289 -7.32 -14.87 -17.95
N GLY A 290 -8.38 -14.08 -18.07
CA GLY A 290 -9.66 -14.31 -17.39
C GLY A 290 -9.71 -13.69 -15.98
N GLY A 291 -10.84 -13.83 -15.29
CA GLY A 291 -11.08 -13.24 -13.98
C GLY A 291 -10.35 -13.92 -12.83
N ILE A 292 -9.91 -13.13 -11.83
CA ILE A 292 -9.46 -13.65 -10.53
C ILE A 292 -10.72 -13.93 -9.70
N ILE A 293 -11.26 -15.13 -9.88
CA ILE A 293 -12.47 -15.68 -9.23
C ILE A 293 -13.78 -15.08 -9.76
N GLU A 294 -14.26 -15.62 -10.88
CA GLU A 294 -15.68 -15.55 -11.23
C GLU A 294 -16.42 -16.69 -10.53
N GLY A 295 -17.22 -16.36 -9.52
CA GLY A 295 -18.42 -17.16 -9.26
C GLY A 295 -19.45 -16.76 -10.31
N GLU A 296 -19.55 -17.57 -11.36
CA GLU A 296 -20.58 -17.62 -12.42
C GLU A 296 -21.26 -16.31 -12.86
N ASN A 297 -21.06 -15.99 -14.15
CA ASN A 297 -21.93 -15.20 -15.01
C ASN A 297 -22.16 -13.72 -14.66
N LEU A 298 -21.40 -12.84 -15.31
CA LEU A 298 -21.95 -11.56 -15.75
C LEU A 298 -21.79 -11.47 -17.27
N GLU A 299 -22.92 -11.56 -17.96
CA GLU A 299 -23.02 -11.30 -19.38
C GLU A 299 -22.42 -9.93 -19.70
N GLU A 300 -21.62 -9.92 -20.77
CA GLU A 300 -21.15 -8.74 -21.47
C GLU A 300 -22.32 -7.78 -21.73
N HIS A 301 -22.37 -6.66 -21.03
CA HIS A 301 -23.06 -5.46 -21.51
C HIS A 301 -22.00 -4.42 -21.84
N THR A 302 -21.46 -4.56 -23.05
CA THR A 302 -20.85 -3.45 -23.76
C THR A 302 -21.92 -2.41 -24.04
N SER A 303 -22.00 -1.38 -23.21
CA SER A 303 -22.60 -0.12 -23.59
C SER A 303 -21.61 0.99 -23.32
N GLU A 304 -21.13 1.61 -24.40
CA GLU A 304 -20.39 2.86 -24.43
C GLU A 304 -21.01 3.87 -23.44
N ILE A 305 -20.20 4.38 -22.51
CA ILE A 305 -20.59 5.52 -21.69
C ILE A 305 -19.91 6.76 -22.28
N GLN A 306 -20.71 7.58 -22.97
CA GLN A 306 -20.39 8.99 -23.19
C GLN A 306 -20.48 9.76 -21.87
N PRO A 307 -19.66 10.80 -21.66
CA PRO A 307 -19.67 11.58 -20.44
C PRO A 307 -20.77 12.64 -20.51
N ASP A 308 -21.79 12.52 -19.67
CA ASP A 308 -22.71 13.63 -19.41
C ASP A 308 -23.00 13.79 -17.92
N ASN A 309 -22.67 15.00 -17.47
CA ASN A 309 -23.29 15.81 -16.42
C ASN A 309 -23.17 15.37 -14.94
N VAL A 310 -22.23 16.06 -14.31
CA VAL A 310 -22.11 16.34 -12.87
C VAL A 310 -23.39 16.96 -12.33
N GLU A 311 -24.06 16.29 -11.38
CA GLU A 311 -24.92 16.96 -10.40
C GLU A 311 -24.70 16.44 -8.97
N HIS A 312 -24.85 17.39 -8.05
CA HIS A 312 -24.47 17.38 -6.65
C HIS A 312 -25.16 16.31 -5.79
N CYS A 313 -24.41 15.74 -4.84
CA CYS A 313 -24.99 15.19 -3.61
C CYS A 313 -24.20 15.69 -2.39
N ASN A 314 -24.68 16.83 -1.84
CA ASN A 314 -24.52 17.18 -0.44
C ASN A 314 -25.68 16.52 0.32
N GLN A 315 -25.38 15.68 1.32
CA GLN A 315 -26.17 15.60 2.56
C GLN A 315 -25.48 14.70 3.61
N ASN A 316 -25.06 15.33 4.71
CA ASN A 316 -24.95 14.71 6.03
C ASN A 316 -26.35 14.30 6.52
N PRO A 317 -26.43 13.34 7.47
CA PRO A 317 -26.78 13.78 8.81
C PRO A 317 -25.94 13.16 9.94
N ILE A 318 -25.80 13.97 10.97
CA ILE A 318 -25.33 13.71 12.32
C ILE A 318 -26.34 12.81 13.06
N VAL A 319 -25.87 11.77 13.76
CA VAL A 319 -26.46 11.31 15.02
C VAL A 319 -25.33 10.85 15.96
N GLU A 320 -25.19 11.58 17.07
CA GLU A 320 -24.53 11.11 18.29
C GLU A 320 -25.42 10.06 18.96
N GLU A 321 -24.87 8.93 19.40
CA GLU A 321 -25.38 8.27 20.60
C GLU A 321 -24.28 7.53 21.35
N SER A 322 -24.25 7.78 22.65
CA SER A 322 -23.29 7.31 23.64
C SER A 322 -23.97 6.33 24.60
N ALA A 323 -23.38 5.15 24.83
CA ALA A 323 -23.51 4.24 25.98
C ALA A 323 -23.00 2.86 25.55
N GLU A 324 -22.40 1.96 26.34
CA GLU A 324 -21.98 1.93 27.72
C GLU A 324 -20.99 0.76 27.85
N LYS A 325 -20.21 0.82 28.91
CA LYS A 325 -19.17 -0.11 29.36
C LYS A 325 -19.78 -1.46 29.77
N ILE A 326 -19.29 -2.58 29.22
CA ILE A 326 -19.49 -3.91 29.81
C ILE A 326 -18.15 -4.62 29.95
N ASP A 327 -17.89 -5.02 31.19
CA ASP A 327 -16.67 -5.64 31.68
C ASP A 327 -16.43 -7.07 31.18
N SER A 328 -15.15 -7.40 31.20
CA SER A 328 -14.47 -8.68 31.01
C SER A 328 -15.17 -9.93 31.56
N VAL A 329 -15.18 -10.99 30.75
CA VAL A 329 -15.03 -12.37 31.25
C VAL A 329 -14.07 -13.15 30.35
N ASN A 330 -13.00 -13.65 30.99
CA ASN A 330 -12.04 -14.62 30.46
C ASN A 330 -12.72 -15.85 29.85
N SER A 331 -12.29 -16.24 28.66
CA SER A 331 -12.21 -17.66 28.31
C SER A 331 -10.91 -17.92 27.56
N GLN A 332 -9.99 -18.63 28.25
CA GLN A 332 -8.90 -19.35 27.61
C GLN A 332 -9.52 -20.44 26.74
N GLN A 333 -9.20 -20.47 25.45
CA GLN A 333 -9.26 -21.70 24.69
C GLN A 333 -8.16 -21.75 23.63
N SER A 334 -7.44 -22.86 23.72
CA SER A 334 -6.31 -23.33 22.93
C SER A 334 -6.61 -23.42 21.43
N SER A 335 -5.62 -23.00 20.64
CA SER A 335 -5.28 -23.18 19.22
C SER A 335 -6.14 -24.12 18.34
N PRO A 336 -6.21 -23.79 17.04
CA PRO A 336 -5.26 -24.42 16.12
C PRO A 336 -4.42 -23.38 15.39
N SER A 337 -3.10 -23.56 15.47
CA SER A 337 -2.11 -22.92 14.61
C SER A 337 -2.28 -23.43 13.17
N SER A 338 -3.14 -22.78 12.39
CA SER A 338 -3.05 -22.79 10.93
C SER A 338 -2.69 -21.37 10.53
N THR A 339 -1.42 -21.13 10.20
CA THR A 339 -1.00 -19.89 9.52
C THR A 339 -1.33 -20.05 8.04
N PRO A 340 -2.32 -19.32 7.47
CA PRO A 340 -2.69 -19.36 6.06
C PRO A 340 -2.17 -18.12 5.28
N ALA A 341 -2.13 -18.26 3.95
CA ALA A 341 -1.77 -17.31 2.87
C ALA A 341 -1.08 -15.98 3.26
N TYR A 342 0.24 -15.93 3.18
CA TYR A 342 1.04 -14.72 3.30
C TYR A 342 1.14 -13.92 2.00
N GLU A 343 1.18 -14.58 0.85
CA GLU A 343 1.49 -13.92 -0.43
C GLU A 343 0.62 -14.46 -1.55
N LEU A 344 -0.03 -13.53 -2.25
CA LEU A 344 -0.73 -13.77 -3.51
C LEU A 344 -0.17 -12.81 -4.56
N ASP A 345 0.52 -13.36 -5.55
CA ASP A 345 1.09 -12.61 -6.67
C ASP A 345 0.57 -13.16 -8.01
N PHE A 346 -0.17 -12.30 -8.72
CA PHE A 346 -0.62 -12.56 -10.09
C PHE A 346 -0.10 -11.48 -11.07
N SER A 347 0.85 -10.66 -10.64
CA SER A 347 1.34 -9.52 -11.41
C SER A 347 1.92 -9.91 -12.78
N ARG A 348 1.96 -8.95 -13.71
CA ARG A 348 2.54 -9.12 -15.06
C ARG A 348 1.92 -10.32 -15.81
N ASN A 349 0.59 -10.35 -15.85
CA ASN A 349 -0.22 -11.31 -16.61
C ASN A 349 -1.26 -10.56 -17.45
N ASN A 350 -2.01 -11.28 -18.30
CA ASN A 350 -3.09 -10.73 -19.13
C ASN A 350 -4.48 -10.94 -18.48
N ILE A 351 -4.54 -10.97 -17.15
CA ILE A 351 -5.76 -11.16 -16.35
C ILE A 351 -6.64 -9.93 -16.48
N THR A 352 -7.96 -10.12 -16.61
CA THR A 352 -8.96 -9.05 -16.78
C THR A 352 -10.13 -9.26 -15.84
N GLY A 353 -11.11 -8.35 -15.82
CA GLY A 353 -12.29 -8.47 -14.96
C GLY A 353 -12.16 -7.65 -13.67
N ILE A 354 -12.74 -8.14 -12.57
CA ILE A 354 -12.78 -7.44 -11.28
C ILE A 354 -12.18 -8.30 -10.16
N ILE A 355 -11.87 -7.66 -9.02
CA ILE A 355 -11.55 -8.39 -7.78
C ILE A 355 -12.87 -8.76 -7.11
N ASP A 356 -13.13 -10.06 -6.93
CA ASP A 356 -14.31 -10.54 -6.18
C ASP A 356 -14.20 -10.13 -4.70
N PRO A 357 -15.14 -9.33 -4.15
CA PRO A 357 -15.15 -8.94 -2.75
C PRO A 357 -15.11 -10.12 -1.77
N ARG A 358 -15.63 -11.29 -2.16
CA ARG A 358 -15.65 -12.52 -1.34
C ARG A 358 -14.25 -13.11 -1.11
N LEU A 359 -13.24 -12.64 -1.85
CA LEU A 359 -11.83 -12.94 -1.57
C LEU A 359 -11.41 -12.42 -0.20
N PHE A 360 -12.03 -11.37 0.30
CA PHE A 360 -11.67 -10.74 1.56
C PHE A 360 -12.65 -11.09 2.67
N PRO A 361 -12.25 -10.97 3.94
CA PRO A 361 -13.15 -11.21 5.06
C PRO A 361 -14.32 -10.24 5.03
N ASP A 362 -15.53 -10.73 5.30
CA ASP A 362 -16.77 -9.93 5.31
C ASP A 362 -16.90 -8.99 6.54
N GLY A 363 -15.96 -9.06 7.49
CA GLY A 363 -15.95 -8.27 8.71
C GLY A 363 -16.82 -8.83 9.84
N SER A 364 -17.45 -10.00 9.67
CA SER A 364 -18.22 -10.65 10.72
C SER A 364 -17.30 -11.19 11.84
N ALA A 365 -17.75 -11.16 13.09
CA ALA A 365 -16.95 -11.61 14.26
C ALA A 365 -16.48 -13.07 14.19
N ALA A 366 -17.02 -13.86 13.25
CA ALA A 366 -16.66 -15.25 13.03
C ALA A 366 -15.76 -15.46 11.79
N ASN A 367 -15.37 -14.42 11.02
CA ASN A 367 -14.46 -14.45 9.86
C ASN A 367 -14.39 -15.84 9.18
N LYS A 368 -15.54 -16.39 8.75
CA LYS A 368 -15.64 -17.79 8.29
C LYS A 368 -15.24 -17.97 6.83
N THR A 369 -15.02 -16.87 6.11
CA THR A 369 -14.75 -16.80 4.67
C THR A 369 -13.70 -15.73 4.37
N GLY A 370 -13.07 -15.81 3.20
CA GLY A 370 -12.06 -14.86 2.74
C GLY A 370 -10.64 -15.11 3.27
N LEU A 371 -9.67 -14.42 2.67
CA LEU A 371 -8.23 -14.57 2.92
C LEU A 371 -7.80 -13.78 4.18
N VAL A 372 -8.27 -14.23 5.34
CA VAL A 372 -8.08 -13.56 6.65
C VAL A 372 -6.63 -13.32 7.07
N SER A 373 -5.67 -14.01 6.44
CA SER A 373 -4.25 -13.93 6.79
C SER A 373 -3.37 -13.33 5.70
N LEU A 374 -4.00 -12.81 4.64
CA LEU A 374 -3.34 -12.15 3.53
C LEU A 374 -2.40 -11.04 4.03
N LYS A 375 -1.13 -11.13 3.68
CA LYS A 375 -0.09 -10.15 4.04
C LYS A 375 0.39 -9.35 2.84
N ASN A 376 0.63 -10.01 1.71
CA ASN A 376 1.08 -9.40 0.47
C ASN A 376 0.07 -9.73 -0.63
N PHE A 377 -0.49 -8.69 -1.25
CA PHE A 377 -1.39 -8.83 -2.38
C PHE A 377 -0.89 -8.00 -3.56
N LEU A 378 -0.49 -8.71 -4.61
CA LEU A 378 0.30 -8.20 -5.74
C LEU A 378 -0.45 -8.51 -7.04
N LEU A 379 -0.94 -7.47 -7.71
CA LEU A 379 -1.70 -7.55 -8.96
C LEU A 379 -1.19 -6.55 -10.01
N GLN A 380 0.07 -6.10 -9.92
CA GLN A 380 0.56 -5.04 -10.80
C GLN A 380 0.63 -5.46 -12.27
N THR A 381 0.46 -4.50 -13.18
CA THR A 381 0.59 -4.74 -14.64
C THR A 381 -0.32 -5.89 -15.09
N THR A 382 -1.62 -5.76 -14.83
CA THR A 382 -2.65 -6.65 -15.38
C THR A 382 -3.74 -5.82 -16.08
N GLY A 383 -4.76 -6.47 -16.63
CA GLY A 383 -5.92 -5.81 -17.23
C GLY A 383 -7.13 -5.71 -16.29
N LEU A 384 -6.95 -5.89 -14.97
CA LEU A 384 -8.02 -5.82 -13.99
C LEU A 384 -8.60 -4.40 -13.89
N GLY A 385 -9.90 -4.31 -13.68
CA GLY A 385 -10.61 -3.06 -13.46
C GLY A 385 -11.68 -3.19 -12.37
N GLY A 386 -12.75 -2.40 -12.49
CA GLY A 386 -13.75 -2.29 -11.45
C GLY A 386 -13.28 -1.44 -10.27
N ARG A 387 -14.07 -1.45 -9.18
CA ARG A 387 -13.70 -0.78 -7.93
C ARG A 387 -12.82 -1.68 -7.08
N ILE A 388 -11.91 -1.08 -6.31
CA ILE A 388 -11.23 -1.80 -5.23
C ILE A 388 -12.29 -2.11 -4.15
N PRO A 389 -12.49 -3.38 -3.75
CA PRO A 389 -13.50 -3.72 -2.74
C PRO A 389 -13.20 -3.11 -1.36
N GLU A 390 -14.23 -2.68 -0.62
CA GLU A 390 -14.07 -2.14 0.74
C GLU A 390 -13.66 -3.24 1.75
N GLU A 391 -13.99 -4.49 1.45
CA GLU A 391 -13.68 -5.66 2.27
C GLU A 391 -12.17 -5.89 2.41
N ILE A 392 -11.35 -5.32 1.51
CA ILE A 392 -9.89 -5.38 1.63
C ILE A 392 -9.40 -4.80 2.97
N GLY A 393 -10.11 -3.80 3.53
CA GLY A 393 -9.82 -3.22 4.83
C GLY A 393 -10.03 -4.17 6.02
N ASN A 394 -10.66 -5.33 5.80
CA ASN A 394 -10.84 -6.37 6.81
C ASN A 394 -9.62 -7.30 6.91
N CYS A 395 -8.65 -7.22 5.99
CA CYS A 395 -7.41 -7.99 6.03
C CYS A 395 -6.42 -7.43 7.07
N LYS A 396 -6.55 -7.87 8.33
CA LYS A 396 -5.79 -7.30 9.47
C LYS A 396 -4.27 -7.48 9.39
N PHE A 397 -3.78 -8.41 8.59
CA PHE A 397 -2.35 -8.68 8.41
C PHE A 397 -1.77 -8.09 7.12
N LEU A 398 -2.60 -7.39 6.32
CA LEU A 398 -2.18 -6.82 5.05
C LEU A 398 -1.06 -5.80 5.29
N SER A 399 0.10 -6.08 4.71
CA SER A 399 1.33 -5.33 4.85
C SER A 399 1.79 -4.70 3.55
N LEU A 400 1.52 -5.35 2.42
CA LEU A 400 1.81 -4.84 1.09
C LEU A 400 0.58 -5.02 0.21
N LEU A 401 0.08 -3.91 -0.33
CA LEU A 401 -0.92 -3.89 -1.39
C LEU A 401 -0.34 -3.18 -2.61
N ALA A 402 -0.22 -3.88 -3.74
CA ALA A 402 0.23 -3.29 -4.98
C ALA A 402 -0.70 -3.66 -6.14
N LEU A 403 -1.39 -2.65 -6.65
CA LEU A 403 -2.37 -2.72 -7.72
C LEU A 403 -1.98 -1.81 -8.90
N ASP A 404 -0.71 -1.38 -8.98
CA ASP A 404 -0.25 -0.43 -10.01
C ASP A 404 -0.49 -0.94 -11.44
N GLU A 405 -0.59 -0.02 -12.41
CA GLU A 405 -0.66 -0.35 -13.85
C GLU A 405 -1.84 -1.29 -14.16
N ASN A 406 -3.05 -0.84 -13.82
CA ASN A 406 -4.31 -1.56 -14.03
C ASN A 406 -5.40 -0.57 -14.52
N ARG A 407 -6.66 -1.01 -14.54
CA ARG A 407 -7.83 -0.22 -14.94
C ARG A 407 -8.80 -0.02 -13.78
N PHE A 408 -8.34 -0.06 -12.52
CA PHE A 408 -9.20 0.18 -11.35
C PHE A 408 -9.76 1.59 -11.38
N HIS A 409 -11.04 1.74 -11.10
CA HIS A 409 -11.73 3.04 -11.09
C HIS A 409 -12.56 3.23 -9.82
N GLY A 410 -13.12 4.44 -9.64
CA GLY A 410 -13.83 4.80 -8.41
C GLY A 410 -12.87 5.20 -7.28
N SER A 411 -13.41 5.39 -6.08
CA SER A 411 -12.63 5.87 -4.94
C SER A 411 -11.71 4.83 -4.34
N ILE A 412 -10.58 5.29 -3.80
CA ILE A 412 -9.77 4.51 -2.88
C ILE A 412 -10.63 4.19 -1.64
N PRO A 413 -10.81 2.91 -1.27
CA PRO A 413 -11.63 2.51 -0.13
C PRO A 413 -11.15 3.14 1.17
N SER A 414 -12.05 3.80 1.90
CA SER A 414 -11.71 4.41 3.20
C SER A 414 -11.37 3.35 4.26
N SER A 415 -11.95 2.16 4.11
CA SER A 415 -11.66 0.96 4.89
C SER A 415 -10.19 0.53 4.88
N LEU A 416 -9.38 0.93 3.88
CA LEU A 416 -7.95 0.66 3.89
C LEU A 416 -7.24 1.19 5.14
N GLY A 417 -7.75 2.27 5.75
CA GLY A 417 -7.25 2.79 7.03
C GLY A 417 -7.35 1.79 8.20
N ASN A 418 -8.17 0.73 8.07
CA ASN A 418 -8.30 -0.33 9.07
C ASN A 418 -7.19 -1.40 8.99
N SER A 419 -6.35 -1.37 7.95
CA SER A 419 -5.23 -2.31 7.74
C SER A 419 -3.98 -1.82 8.48
N SER A 420 -3.98 -1.89 9.81
CA SER A 420 -2.92 -1.30 10.66
C SER A 420 -1.51 -1.85 10.42
N GLU A 421 -1.36 -2.99 9.74
CA GLU A 421 -0.08 -3.59 9.37
C GLU A 421 0.48 -3.08 8.03
N LEU A 422 -0.25 -2.23 7.31
CA LEU A 422 0.10 -1.78 5.97
C LEU A 422 1.36 -0.92 5.98
N THR A 423 2.37 -1.37 5.23
CA THR A 423 3.68 -0.72 5.08
C THR A 423 3.89 -0.13 3.69
N VAL A 424 3.27 -0.71 2.67
CA VAL A 424 3.42 -0.31 1.27
C VAL A 424 2.04 -0.32 0.63
N LEU A 425 1.63 0.84 0.12
CA LEU A 425 0.40 1.01 -0.66
C LEU A 425 0.74 1.60 -2.02
N ARG A 426 0.56 0.81 -3.08
CA ARG A 426 0.88 1.22 -4.45
C ARG A 426 -0.35 1.03 -5.35
N LEU A 427 -0.92 2.13 -5.80
CA LEU A 427 -2.16 2.18 -6.60
C LEU A 427 -1.98 3.04 -7.86
N SER A 428 -0.74 3.23 -8.30
CA SER A 428 -0.38 4.17 -9.36
C SER A 428 -0.82 3.67 -10.74
N ASP A 429 -0.93 4.56 -11.72
CA ASP A 429 -1.26 4.20 -13.11
C ASP A 429 -2.57 3.39 -13.20
N ASN A 430 -3.65 4.03 -12.77
CA ASN A 430 -5.02 3.49 -12.75
C ASN A 430 -6.02 4.61 -13.11
N LEU A 431 -7.32 4.32 -13.00
CA LEU A 431 -8.42 5.27 -13.23
C LEU A 431 -9.12 5.68 -11.92
N LEU A 432 -8.42 5.61 -10.78
CA LEU A 432 -9.00 5.89 -9.47
C LEU A 432 -9.38 7.36 -9.37
N SER A 433 -10.56 7.64 -8.82
CA SER A 433 -11.17 8.97 -8.75
C SER A 433 -11.53 9.36 -7.30
N GLY A 434 -11.99 10.58 -7.08
CA GLY A 434 -12.39 11.04 -5.74
C GLY A 434 -11.18 11.34 -4.85
N ASN A 435 -11.41 11.51 -3.55
CA ASN A 435 -10.40 12.04 -2.65
C ASN A 435 -9.43 10.95 -2.16
N ILE A 436 -8.22 11.35 -1.80
CA ILE A 436 -7.34 10.54 -0.95
C ILE A 436 -8.02 10.42 0.43
N PRO A 437 -8.33 9.20 0.92
CA PRO A 437 -9.02 9.04 2.20
C PRO A 437 -8.16 9.55 3.37
N PRO A 438 -8.69 10.44 4.23
CA PRO A 438 -7.97 10.93 5.42
C PRO A 438 -7.52 9.81 6.36
N ASN A 439 -8.26 8.71 6.40
CA ASN A 439 -7.93 7.52 7.19
C ASN A 439 -6.61 6.84 6.78
N ILE A 440 -6.01 7.17 5.63
CA ILE A 440 -4.62 6.76 5.33
C ILE A 440 -3.65 7.31 6.38
N GLY A 441 -3.96 8.47 6.98
CA GLY A 441 -3.20 9.05 8.08
C GLY A 441 -3.20 8.22 9.38
N THR A 442 -4.03 7.18 9.51
CA THR A 442 -4.01 6.26 10.66
C THR A 442 -3.05 5.09 10.48
N LEU A 443 -2.47 4.90 9.29
CA LEU A 443 -1.59 3.79 8.95
C LEU A 443 -0.16 4.00 9.47
N SER A 444 0.01 3.83 10.78
CA SER A 444 1.26 4.05 11.53
C SER A 444 2.40 3.07 11.22
N LYS A 445 2.34 2.31 10.12
CA LYS A 445 3.44 1.50 9.60
C LYS A 445 3.78 1.83 8.16
N LEU A 446 3.06 2.76 7.53
CA LEU A 446 3.20 3.09 6.13
C LEU A 446 4.57 3.73 5.83
N THR A 447 5.25 3.21 4.82
CA THR A 447 6.62 3.59 4.45
C THR A 447 6.74 4.07 3.00
N ASP A 448 5.82 3.62 2.14
CA ASP A 448 5.77 3.95 0.73
C ASP A 448 4.29 4.10 0.33
N LEU A 449 3.92 5.30 -0.14
CA LEU A 449 2.59 5.62 -0.64
C LEU A 449 2.71 6.17 -2.07
N ARG A 450 2.22 5.38 -3.04
CA ARG A 450 2.25 5.74 -4.46
C ARG A 450 0.84 5.73 -5.03
N LEU A 451 0.41 6.91 -5.48
CA LEU A 451 -0.92 7.18 -6.00
C LEU A 451 -0.87 7.95 -7.33
N TYR A 452 0.31 8.02 -7.98
CA TYR A 452 0.52 8.84 -9.17
C TYR A 452 -0.19 8.29 -10.42
N ILE A 453 -0.44 9.14 -11.41
CA ILE A 453 -1.15 8.83 -12.66
C ILE A 453 -2.51 8.17 -12.36
N ASN A 454 -3.43 8.98 -11.86
CA ASN A 454 -4.82 8.61 -11.57
C ASN A 454 -5.74 9.81 -11.83
N GLN A 455 -7.01 9.72 -11.44
CA GLN A 455 -8.00 10.81 -11.52
C GLN A 455 -8.38 11.33 -10.12
N LEU A 456 -7.48 11.21 -9.13
CA LEU A 456 -7.76 11.61 -7.76
C LEU A 456 -7.96 13.13 -7.67
N SER A 457 -8.98 13.55 -6.94
CA SER A 457 -9.39 14.95 -6.78
C SER A 457 -9.38 15.36 -5.30
N GLY A 458 -9.86 16.57 -5.01
CA GLY A 458 -9.93 17.07 -3.63
C GLY A 458 -8.60 17.68 -3.20
N PHE A 459 -8.07 17.29 -2.05
CA PHE A 459 -6.89 17.90 -1.44
C PHE A 459 -5.96 16.83 -0.85
N VAL A 460 -4.69 17.18 -0.68
CA VAL A 460 -3.75 16.39 0.12
C VAL A 460 -4.23 16.42 1.58
N PRO A 461 -4.57 15.28 2.22
CA PRO A 461 -5.10 15.28 3.59
C PRO A 461 -4.05 15.72 4.62
N ALA A 462 -4.44 16.60 5.55
CA ALA A 462 -3.56 17.04 6.65
C ALA A 462 -3.21 15.88 7.60
N GLU A 463 -4.08 14.88 7.69
CA GLU A 463 -3.92 13.66 8.47
C GLU A 463 -2.69 12.85 8.02
N LEU A 464 -2.17 13.04 6.80
CA LEU A 464 -0.89 12.45 6.39
C LEU A 464 0.23 12.88 7.33
N GLY A 465 0.18 14.07 7.94
CA GLY A 465 1.14 14.53 8.94
C GLY A 465 1.15 13.71 10.24
N ASN A 466 0.09 12.93 10.53
CA ASN A 466 0.06 12.01 11.68
C ASN A 466 1.05 10.85 11.53
N LEU A 467 1.52 10.60 10.30
CA LEU A 467 2.56 9.62 9.99
C LEU A 467 3.97 10.13 10.37
N SER A 468 4.08 11.27 11.05
CA SER A 468 5.36 11.88 11.47
C SER A 468 6.15 11.06 12.50
N SER A 469 5.50 10.13 13.21
CA SER A 469 6.20 9.18 14.10
C SER A 469 6.94 8.07 13.34
N LEU A 470 6.75 7.97 12.02
CA LEU A 470 7.28 6.88 11.21
C LEU A 470 8.69 7.16 10.77
N THR A 471 9.62 6.34 11.24
CA THR A 471 11.04 6.38 10.89
C THR A 471 11.34 5.96 9.45
N LYS A 472 10.33 5.56 8.66
CA LYS A 472 10.52 4.90 7.36
C LYS A 472 9.65 5.43 6.23
N LEU A 473 8.77 6.44 6.42
CA LEU A 473 8.04 7.03 5.30
C LEU A 473 9.01 7.84 4.44
N THR A 474 9.40 7.28 3.31
CA THR A 474 10.48 7.84 2.47
C THR A 474 9.98 8.53 1.22
N ALA A 475 8.79 8.19 0.74
CA ALA A 475 8.26 8.74 -0.50
C ALA A 475 6.75 9.02 -0.40
N LEU A 476 6.37 10.22 -0.83
CA LEU A 476 5.00 10.63 -1.15
C LEU A 476 4.96 10.97 -2.65
N ARG A 477 4.35 10.11 -3.46
CA ARG A 477 4.22 10.31 -4.91
C ARG A 477 2.76 10.30 -5.33
N VAL A 478 2.25 11.46 -5.72
CA VAL A 478 0.84 11.68 -6.10
C VAL A 478 0.73 12.53 -7.37
N ASP A 479 1.78 12.52 -8.20
CA ASP A 479 1.87 13.25 -9.45
C ASP A 479 0.85 12.78 -10.51
N GLY A 480 0.48 13.65 -11.45
CA GLY A 480 -0.44 13.31 -12.54
C GLY A 480 -1.85 12.97 -12.06
N ASN A 481 -2.42 13.83 -11.20
CA ASN A 481 -3.76 13.71 -10.66
C ASN A 481 -4.53 15.05 -10.82
N LEU A 482 -5.72 15.14 -10.24
CA LEU A 482 -6.57 16.34 -10.23
C LEU A 482 -6.63 16.99 -8.83
N LEU A 483 -5.59 16.82 -8.01
CA LEU A 483 -5.58 17.35 -6.64
C LEU A 483 -5.52 18.88 -6.66
N GLY A 484 -6.43 19.51 -5.92
CA GLY A 484 -6.42 20.94 -5.64
C GLY A 484 -6.09 21.23 -4.17
N GLY A 485 -6.50 22.42 -3.74
CA GLY A 485 -6.24 22.88 -2.38
C GLY A 485 -4.79 23.33 -2.16
N LYS A 486 -4.48 23.68 -0.91
CA LYS A 486 -3.12 24.02 -0.49
C LYS A 486 -2.37 22.76 -0.04
N ILE A 487 -1.05 22.80 -0.14
CA ILE A 487 -0.19 21.84 0.58
C ILE A 487 -0.39 22.10 2.08
N PRO A 488 -0.85 21.13 2.88
CA PRO A 488 -1.07 21.36 4.31
C PRO A 488 0.26 21.56 5.05
N ASP A 489 0.26 22.45 6.05
CA ASP A 489 1.46 22.74 6.85
C ASP A 489 1.94 21.48 7.60
N GLU A 490 1.03 20.55 7.92
CA GLU A 490 1.31 19.27 8.57
C GLU A 490 2.24 18.37 7.77
N VAL A 491 2.39 18.56 6.44
CA VAL A 491 3.36 17.81 5.62
C VAL A 491 4.79 18.00 6.13
N VAL A 492 5.11 19.18 6.71
CA VAL A 492 6.46 19.45 7.24
C VAL A 492 6.78 18.65 8.50
N LEU A 493 5.79 17.99 9.12
CA LEU A 493 5.99 17.09 10.25
C LEU A 493 6.61 15.75 9.81
N LEU A 494 6.52 15.40 8.52
CA LEU A 494 7.05 14.18 7.93
C LEU A 494 8.56 14.28 7.64
N ASN A 495 9.35 14.57 8.67
CA ASN A 495 10.78 14.88 8.54
C ASN A 495 11.67 13.74 8.02
N GLN A 496 11.12 12.53 7.84
CA GLN A 496 11.82 11.38 7.24
C GLN A 496 11.65 11.28 5.73
N LEU A 497 10.78 12.11 5.12
CA LEU A 497 10.55 12.08 3.68
C LEU A 497 11.83 12.39 2.91
N ARG A 498 12.10 11.57 1.90
CA ARG A 498 13.18 11.74 0.93
C ARG A 498 12.65 12.22 -0.42
N VAL A 499 11.41 11.87 -0.75
CA VAL A 499 10.78 12.24 -2.03
C VAL A 499 9.39 12.81 -1.76
N ILE A 500 9.15 14.02 -2.24
CA ILE A 500 7.82 14.60 -2.41
C ILE A 500 7.67 14.90 -3.90
N ASP A 501 6.77 14.17 -4.56
CA ASP A 501 6.35 14.47 -5.93
C ASP A 501 4.84 14.69 -5.96
N LEU A 502 4.45 15.95 -6.18
CA LEU A 502 3.06 16.38 -6.37
C LEU A 502 2.88 17.07 -7.73
N SER A 503 3.80 16.82 -8.68
CA SER A 503 3.79 17.50 -9.96
C SER A 503 2.56 17.17 -10.82
N SER A 504 2.22 18.02 -11.78
CA SER A 504 1.10 17.82 -12.70
C SER A 504 -0.23 17.61 -11.96
N ASN A 505 -0.59 18.59 -11.12
CA ASN A 505 -1.82 18.63 -10.34
C ASN A 505 -2.43 20.05 -10.42
N GLN A 506 -3.49 20.31 -9.65
CA GLN A 506 -4.18 21.59 -9.55
C GLN A 506 -3.92 22.29 -8.20
N ILE A 507 -2.79 22.01 -7.54
CA ILE A 507 -2.48 22.52 -6.19
C ILE A 507 -2.23 24.03 -6.27
N PHE A 508 -2.86 24.79 -5.37
CA PHE A 508 -2.75 26.25 -5.32
C PHE A 508 -2.34 26.77 -3.94
N GLY A 509 -2.15 28.08 -3.81
CA GLY A 509 -1.69 28.71 -2.57
C GLY A 509 -0.17 28.76 -2.46
N GLU A 510 0.35 28.97 -1.27
CA GLU A 510 1.78 29.20 -1.03
C GLU A 510 2.49 27.93 -0.58
N LEU A 511 3.81 27.87 -0.76
CA LEU A 511 4.65 26.85 -0.15
C LEU A 511 4.68 27.05 1.38
N PRO A 512 4.62 25.97 2.19
CA PRO A 512 4.73 26.08 3.64
C PRO A 512 6.00 26.82 4.08
N ALA A 513 5.86 27.84 4.93
CA ALA A 513 7.01 28.67 5.34
C ALA A 513 8.12 27.88 6.06
N GLN A 514 7.76 26.75 6.67
CA GLN A 514 8.66 25.86 7.41
C GLN A 514 9.13 24.64 6.59
N LEU A 515 9.07 24.72 5.25
CA LEU A 515 9.47 23.63 4.36
C LEU A 515 10.87 23.08 4.68
N GLY A 516 11.80 23.94 5.12
CA GLY A 516 13.15 23.57 5.55
C GLY A 516 13.25 22.57 6.70
N LYS A 517 12.16 22.27 7.41
CA LYS A 517 12.14 21.20 8.42
C LYS A 517 12.35 19.81 7.82
N LEU A 518 12.12 19.64 6.52
CA LEU A 518 12.32 18.40 5.77
C LEU A 518 13.79 18.21 5.38
N SER A 519 14.70 18.17 6.36
CA SER A 519 16.15 18.15 6.13
C SER A 519 16.69 16.87 5.46
N ASN A 520 15.90 15.79 5.47
CA ASN A 520 16.20 14.52 4.79
C ASN A 520 15.70 14.47 3.34
N LEU A 521 15.00 15.50 2.88
CA LEU A 521 14.41 15.54 1.55
C LEU A 521 15.50 15.60 0.48
N LEU A 522 15.41 14.71 -0.50
CA LEU A 522 16.31 14.61 -1.65
C LEU A 522 15.65 15.15 -2.92
N VAL A 523 14.35 14.90 -3.08
CA VAL A 523 13.57 15.30 -4.25
C VAL A 523 12.34 16.07 -3.79
N LEU A 524 12.23 17.30 -4.28
CA LEU A 524 11.02 18.11 -4.21
C LEU A 524 10.59 18.48 -5.63
N ASN A 525 9.53 17.82 -6.11
CA ASN A 525 8.96 18.08 -7.42
C ASN A 525 7.51 18.56 -7.26
N LEU A 526 7.29 19.84 -7.56
CA LEU A 526 5.98 20.51 -7.54
C LEU A 526 5.67 21.16 -8.89
N LYS A 527 6.36 20.72 -9.94
CA LYS A 527 6.19 21.22 -11.31
C LYS A 527 4.74 21.15 -11.76
N ASP A 528 4.32 22.07 -12.63
CA ASP A 528 3.03 22.05 -13.31
C ASP A 528 1.85 22.00 -12.32
N ASN A 529 1.72 23.10 -11.56
CA ASN A 529 0.69 23.33 -10.57
C ASN A 529 0.27 24.81 -10.61
N MET A 530 -0.58 25.22 -9.67
CA MET A 530 -1.05 26.60 -9.50
C MET A 530 -0.47 27.26 -8.24
N LEU A 531 0.74 26.87 -7.82
CA LEU A 531 1.40 27.45 -6.65
C LEU A 531 1.71 28.94 -6.86
N SER A 532 1.55 29.73 -5.82
CA SER A 532 1.64 31.19 -5.80
C SER A 532 2.43 31.66 -4.57
N GLY A 533 2.51 32.98 -4.36
CA GLY A 533 3.32 33.53 -3.27
C GLY A 533 4.82 33.53 -3.59
N GLN A 534 5.66 33.58 -2.57
CA GLN A 534 7.12 33.64 -2.70
C GLN A 534 7.78 32.29 -2.40
N LEU A 535 8.99 32.07 -2.92
CA LEU A 535 9.83 30.98 -2.42
C LEU A 535 10.22 31.30 -0.96
N PRO A 536 9.96 30.40 0.01
CA PRO A 536 10.22 30.66 1.41
C PRO A 536 11.72 30.74 1.68
N ALA A 537 12.13 31.68 2.54
CA ALA A 537 13.53 31.81 2.95
C ALA A 537 14.07 30.58 3.69
N GLY A 538 13.19 29.79 4.33
CA GLY A 538 13.54 28.54 5.02
C GLY A 538 13.94 27.38 4.09
N ILE A 539 14.18 27.63 2.80
CA ILE A 539 14.65 26.61 1.85
C ILE A 539 16.07 26.14 2.15
N ASP A 540 16.87 26.95 2.86
CA ASP A 540 18.20 26.60 3.38
C ASP A 540 18.20 25.36 4.28
N GLY A 541 17.09 25.10 4.98
CA GLY A 541 16.93 23.91 5.82
C GLY A 541 16.93 22.58 5.04
N LEU A 542 16.67 22.61 3.72
CA LEU A 542 16.66 21.44 2.84
C LEU A 542 18.09 21.00 2.46
N SER A 543 18.94 20.80 3.47
CA SER A 543 20.37 20.52 3.34
C SER A 543 20.74 19.23 2.59
N SER A 544 19.81 18.29 2.43
CA SER A 544 20.02 17.06 1.66
C SER A 544 19.48 17.11 0.23
N LEU A 545 18.86 18.22 -0.18
CA LEU A 545 18.13 18.29 -1.43
C LEU A 545 19.05 18.16 -2.65
N GLU A 546 18.70 17.25 -3.56
CA GLU A 546 19.41 16.96 -4.80
C GLU A 546 18.62 17.41 -6.03
N TYR A 547 17.30 17.41 -5.96
CA TYR A 547 16.41 17.76 -7.07
C TYR A 547 15.32 18.72 -6.58
N LEU A 548 15.28 19.92 -7.16
CA LEU A 548 14.22 20.89 -6.95
C LEU A 548 13.61 21.32 -8.29
N ASP A 549 12.34 20.99 -8.50
CA ASP A 549 11.57 21.46 -9.64
C ASP A 549 10.26 22.11 -9.19
N LEU A 550 10.20 23.43 -9.35
CA LEU A 550 9.04 24.28 -9.09
C LEU A 550 8.55 24.96 -10.38
N SER A 551 8.98 24.45 -11.55
CA SER A 551 8.64 25.07 -12.83
C SER A 551 7.15 24.98 -13.15
N LEU A 552 6.67 25.80 -14.10
CA LEU A 552 5.26 25.81 -14.52
C LEU A 552 4.32 26.06 -13.33
N ASN A 553 4.54 27.15 -12.62
CA ASN A 553 3.70 27.60 -11.50
C ASN A 553 3.46 29.12 -11.61
N MET A 554 2.86 29.72 -10.59
CA MET A 554 2.63 31.17 -10.47
C MET A 554 3.46 31.81 -9.34
N LEU A 555 4.61 31.22 -8.99
CA LEU A 555 5.50 31.73 -7.94
C LEU A 555 6.03 33.11 -8.32
N SER A 556 6.15 33.99 -7.33
CA SER A 556 6.45 35.42 -7.52
C SER A 556 7.46 35.92 -6.48
N GLY A 557 7.88 37.17 -6.62
CA GLY A 557 8.93 37.74 -5.75
C GLY A 557 10.33 37.25 -6.12
N PRO A 558 11.34 37.66 -5.33
CA PRO A 558 12.73 37.33 -5.61
C PRO A 558 13.07 35.87 -5.29
N ILE A 559 14.07 35.34 -5.99
CA ILE A 559 14.72 34.08 -5.57
C ILE A 559 15.48 34.37 -4.26
N PRO A 560 15.20 33.66 -3.15
CA PRO A 560 15.88 33.86 -1.88
C PRO A 560 17.36 33.46 -1.99
N TYR A 561 18.27 34.26 -1.44
CA TYR A 561 19.71 33.96 -1.49
C TYR A 561 20.07 32.68 -0.71
N GLN A 562 19.23 32.30 0.25
CA GLN A 562 19.28 31.07 1.05
C GLN A 562 19.31 29.80 0.20
N ILE A 563 18.82 29.84 -1.04
CA ILE A 563 18.90 28.71 -1.96
C ILE A 563 20.34 28.24 -2.20
N GLY A 564 21.33 29.13 -2.04
CA GLY A 564 22.74 28.80 -2.16
C GLY A 564 23.29 27.87 -1.07
N GLU A 565 22.53 27.62 0.01
CA GLU A 565 22.91 26.71 1.09
C GLU A 565 22.55 25.24 0.79
N CYS A 566 21.72 24.98 -0.23
CA CYS A 566 21.33 23.64 -0.67
C CYS A 566 22.44 22.94 -1.48
N SER A 567 23.63 22.81 -0.89
CA SER A 567 24.89 22.43 -1.56
C SER A 567 24.90 21.08 -2.30
N LYS A 568 23.93 20.19 -2.03
CA LYS A 568 23.79 18.89 -2.71
C LYS A 568 22.93 18.95 -3.99
N LEU A 569 22.34 20.10 -4.31
CA LEU A 569 21.49 20.24 -5.49
C LEU A 569 22.24 19.87 -6.77
N ARG A 570 21.65 18.99 -7.56
CA ARG A 570 22.07 18.56 -8.90
C ARG A 570 21.20 19.16 -10.00
N VAL A 571 19.92 19.37 -9.70
CA VAL A 571 18.91 20.00 -10.57
C VAL A 571 18.21 21.13 -9.82
N LEU A 572 18.20 22.32 -10.42
CA LEU A 572 17.38 23.45 -9.97
C LEU A 572 16.56 23.99 -11.15
N SER A 573 15.25 23.78 -11.09
CA SER A 573 14.29 24.22 -12.10
C SER A 573 13.23 25.12 -11.47
N LEU A 574 13.27 26.40 -11.82
CA LEU A 574 12.33 27.45 -11.40
C LEU A 574 11.64 28.13 -12.60
N GLY A 575 11.83 27.57 -13.81
CA GLY A 575 11.37 28.19 -15.05
C GLY A 575 9.85 28.30 -15.16
N ARG A 576 9.35 29.18 -16.02
CA ARG A 576 7.91 29.40 -16.26
C ARG A 576 7.15 29.73 -14.97
N ASN A 577 7.60 30.78 -14.29
CA ASN A 577 6.98 31.37 -13.11
C ASN A 577 6.88 32.90 -13.29
N ARG A 578 6.60 33.63 -12.21
CA ARG A 578 6.55 35.11 -12.16
C ARG A 578 7.65 35.67 -11.24
N LEU A 579 8.77 34.97 -11.10
CA LEU A 579 9.87 35.37 -10.22
C LEU A 579 10.51 36.66 -10.74
N ASN A 580 10.84 37.58 -9.84
CA ASN A 580 11.38 38.90 -10.18
C ASN A 580 12.65 39.22 -9.38
N GLY A 581 13.11 40.48 -9.43
CA GLY A 581 14.38 40.85 -8.81
C GLY A 581 15.57 40.32 -9.59
N THR A 582 16.71 40.12 -8.92
CA THR A 582 17.97 39.68 -9.54
C THR A 582 18.26 38.21 -9.25
N ILE A 583 19.06 37.56 -10.11
CA ILE A 583 19.64 36.24 -9.82
C ILE A 583 20.62 36.39 -8.64
N PRO A 584 20.41 35.73 -7.49
CA PRO A 584 21.35 35.80 -6.36
C PRO A 584 22.70 35.17 -6.72
N TYR A 585 23.80 35.86 -6.41
CA TYR A 585 25.15 35.33 -6.69
C TYR A 585 25.45 34.05 -5.90
N GLN A 586 24.74 33.81 -4.79
CA GLN A 586 24.84 32.62 -3.95
C GLN A 586 24.42 31.34 -4.68
N ILE A 587 23.69 31.42 -5.80
CA ILE A 587 23.48 30.25 -6.68
C ILE A 587 24.82 29.68 -7.14
N GLY A 588 25.87 30.51 -7.28
CA GLY A 588 27.22 30.04 -7.57
C GLY A 588 27.88 29.20 -6.46
N ASN A 589 27.28 29.11 -5.27
CA ASN A 589 27.75 28.21 -4.19
C ASN A 589 27.25 26.76 -4.38
N LEU A 590 26.28 26.54 -5.26
CA LEU A 590 25.70 25.23 -5.55
C LEU A 590 26.62 24.38 -6.45
N VAL A 591 27.87 24.21 -6.05
CA VAL A 591 28.91 23.54 -6.84
C VAL A 591 28.60 22.07 -7.20
N GLY A 592 27.62 21.47 -6.52
CA GLY A 592 27.06 20.16 -6.87
C GLY A 592 26.10 20.17 -8.06
N LEU A 593 25.67 21.34 -8.54
CA LEU A 593 24.79 21.46 -9.70
C LEU A 593 25.47 20.87 -10.92
N HIS A 594 24.86 19.82 -11.46
CA HIS A 594 25.44 19.00 -12.50
C HIS A 594 24.53 18.96 -13.73
N ASP A 595 23.24 18.76 -13.54
CA ASP A 595 22.35 18.42 -14.65
C ASP A 595 21.74 19.68 -15.28
N LEU A 596 21.08 20.53 -14.48
CA LEU A 596 20.27 21.63 -15.00
C LEU A 596 20.16 22.80 -13.99
N LEU A 597 20.34 24.01 -14.51
CA LEU A 597 19.88 25.26 -13.90
C LEU A 597 18.92 25.94 -14.89
N ASP A 598 17.61 25.88 -14.60
CA ASP A 598 16.57 26.53 -15.40
C ASP A 598 15.88 27.64 -14.61
N LEU A 599 16.11 28.88 -15.03
CA LEU A 599 15.44 30.09 -14.54
C LEU A 599 14.63 30.78 -15.64
N GLY A 600 14.44 30.12 -16.79
CA GLY A 600 13.84 30.73 -17.97
C GLY A 600 12.35 31.06 -17.80
N TYR A 601 11.80 31.92 -18.65
CA TYR A 601 10.38 32.33 -18.60
C TYR A 601 9.97 32.86 -17.22
N ASN A 602 10.65 33.92 -16.77
CA ASN A 602 10.38 34.62 -15.52
C ASN A 602 10.44 36.15 -15.77
N LEU A 603 10.43 36.94 -14.70
CA LEU A 603 10.55 38.41 -14.71
C LEU A 603 11.89 38.85 -14.07
N LEU A 604 12.93 38.01 -14.12
CA LEU A 604 14.23 38.30 -13.52
C LEU A 604 14.91 39.45 -14.27
N SER A 605 15.68 40.25 -13.55
CA SER A 605 16.28 41.49 -14.02
C SER A 605 17.72 41.66 -13.51
N GLY A 606 18.41 42.70 -13.99
CA GLY A 606 19.80 42.95 -13.64
C GLY A 606 20.78 42.03 -14.39
N GLY A 607 22.04 42.08 -13.98
CA GLY A 607 23.12 41.31 -14.64
C GLY A 607 23.16 39.85 -14.22
N ILE A 608 23.68 39.00 -15.11
CA ILE A 608 24.01 37.61 -14.81
C ILE A 608 25.21 37.60 -13.84
N PRO A 609 25.13 36.98 -12.64
CA PRO A 609 26.23 36.96 -11.69
C PRO A 609 27.45 36.18 -12.22
N SER A 610 28.64 36.78 -12.15
CA SER A 610 29.88 36.11 -12.58
C SER A 610 30.23 34.88 -11.72
N GLN A 611 29.69 34.81 -10.50
CA GLN A 611 29.84 33.69 -9.57
C GLN A 611 29.22 32.39 -10.09
N LEU A 612 28.29 32.43 -11.05
CA LEU A 612 27.78 31.23 -11.72
C LEU A 612 28.90 30.43 -12.41
N ALA A 613 30.02 31.07 -12.76
CA ALA A 613 31.21 30.40 -13.29
C ALA A 613 31.82 29.34 -12.36
N LYS A 614 31.47 29.34 -11.06
CA LYS A 614 31.89 28.31 -10.11
C LYS A 614 31.20 26.96 -10.36
N LEU A 615 30.08 26.94 -11.07
CA LEU A 615 29.28 25.75 -11.36
C LEU A 615 29.91 24.92 -12.50
N THR A 616 31.15 24.49 -12.30
CA THR A 616 31.98 23.84 -13.33
C THR A 616 31.44 22.47 -13.80
N SER A 617 30.60 21.83 -12.99
CA SER A 617 29.93 20.56 -13.29
C SER A 617 28.62 20.71 -14.07
N LEU A 618 28.09 21.93 -14.23
CA LEU A 618 26.76 22.16 -14.81
C LEU A 618 26.74 21.86 -16.32
N ALA A 619 25.77 21.05 -16.75
CA ALA A 619 25.58 20.66 -18.15
C ALA A 619 24.64 21.60 -18.92
N GLN A 620 23.56 22.06 -18.29
CA GLN A 620 22.53 22.88 -18.96
C GLN A 620 22.20 24.14 -18.19
N LEU A 621 22.24 25.29 -18.88
CA LEU A 621 21.91 26.60 -18.33
C LEU A 621 20.84 27.30 -19.18
N ASN A 622 19.65 27.48 -18.61
CA ASN A 622 18.56 28.20 -19.26
C ASN A 622 18.19 29.46 -18.47
N LEU A 623 18.47 30.63 -19.06
CA LEU A 623 18.10 31.96 -18.54
C LEU A 623 17.16 32.72 -19.52
N SER A 624 16.61 32.04 -20.52
CA SER A 624 15.80 32.65 -21.58
C SER A 624 14.52 33.30 -21.08
N HIS A 625 13.92 34.21 -21.87
CA HIS A 625 12.64 34.84 -21.55
C HIS A 625 12.61 35.48 -20.16
N ASN A 626 13.51 36.44 -19.94
CA ASN A 626 13.60 37.26 -18.74
C ASN A 626 13.87 38.72 -19.14
N ASN A 627 14.14 39.60 -18.17
CA ASN A 627 14.52 40.99 -18.36
C ASN A 627 15.98 41.24 -17.90
N LEU A 628 16.86 40.25 -18.10
CA LEU A 628 18.28 40.33 -17.73
C LEU A 628 19.01 41.31 -18.64
N SER A 629 19.92 42.09 -18.09
CA SER A 629 20.63 43.16 -18.81
C SER A 629 22.14 43.11 -18.61
N GLY A 630 22.87 43.93 -19.38
CA GLY A 630 24.34 43.94 -19.37
C GLY A 630 24.94 42.77 -20.16
N SER A 631 26.22 42.48 -19.92
CA SER A 631 26.95 41.45 -20.65
C SER A 631 26.81 40.06 -20.05
N ILE A 632 26.89 39.02 -20.89
CA ILE A 632 27.16 37.65 -20.45
C ILE A 632 28.59 37.61 -19.86
N PRO A 633 28.77 37.26 -18.57
CA PRO A 633 30.09 37.31 -17.94
C PRO A 633 31.11 36.40 -18.63
N ALA A 634 32.27 36.95 -19.00
CA ALA A 634 33.36 36.19 -19.62
C ALA A 634 33.83 35.00 -18.77
N SER A 635 33.65 35.07 -17.45
CA SER A 635 33.98 33.98 -16.52
C SER A 635 33.17 32.70 -16.77
N LEU A 636 32.00 32.77 -17.41
CA LEU A 636 31.21 31.58 -17.75
C LEU A 636 31.94 30.65 -18.75
N SER A 637 32.97 31.14 -19.44
CA SER A 637 33.89 30.31 -20.24
C SER A 637 34.57 29.20 -19.42
N ASN A 638 34.66 29.36 -18.09
CA ASN A 638 35.26 28.38 -17.18
C ASN A 638 34.32 27.21 -16.84
N MET A 639 33.06 27.22 -17.29
CA MET A 639 32.10 26.17 -17.01
C MET A 639 32.27 25.01 -18.00
N LEU A 640 33.28 24.19 -17.75
CA LEU A 640 33.79 23.18 -18.69
C LEU A 640 32.80 22.08 -19.07
N SER A 641 31.79 21.82 -18.24
CA SER A 641 30.80 20.76 -18.47
C SER A 641 29.57 21.22 -19.25
N LEU A 642 29.44 22.52 -19.56
CA LEU A 642 28.27 23.04 -20.26
C LEU A 642 28.17 22.43 -21.67
N VAL A 643 26.97 21.94 -21.98
CA VAL A 643 26.60 21.39 -23.29
C VAL A 643 25.50 22.21 -23.94
N ALA A 644 24.60 22.77 -23.14
CA ALA A 644 23.49 23.59 -23.63
C ALA A 644 23.35 24.89 -22.85
N VAL A 645 23.20 25.99 -23.58
CA VAL A 645 22.87 27.30 -23.01
C VAL A 645 21.72 27.94 -23.75
N ASN A 646 20.88 28.69 -23.04
CA ASN A 646 19.86 29.53 -23.64
C ASN A 646 19.71 30.86 -22.90
N PHE A 647 20.01 31.96 -23.61
CA PHE A 647 19.94 33.34 -23.14
C PHE A 647 18.95 34.19 -23.95
N SER A 648 18.18 33.57 -24.84
CA SER A 648 17.28 34.27 -25.77
C SER A 648 16.20 35.06 -25.04
N TYR A 649 15.62 36.06 -25.70
CA TYR A 649 14.54 36.91 -25.16
C TYR A 649 14.92 37.55 -23.81
N ASN A 650 15.95 38.38 -23.83
CA ASN A 650 16.44 39.19 -22.70
C ASN A 650 16.87 40.57 -23.20
N ASN A 651 17.51 41.37 -22.34
CA ASN A 651 18.08 42.68 -22.67
C ASN A 651 19.62 42.67 -22.66
N LEU A 652 20.24 41.54 -22.98
CA LEU A 652 21.70 41.38 -22.91
C LEU A 652 22.41 42.08 -24.08
N GLU A 653 23.66 42.48 -23.85
CA GLU A 653 24.47 43.22 -24.81
C GLU A 653 25.95 42.79 -24.76
N GLY A 654 26.71 43.17 -25.79
CA GLY A 654 28.15 42.95 -25.84
C GLY A 654 28.58 41.58 -26.38
N PRO A 655 29.87 41.26 -26.29
CA PRO A 655 30.42 40.05 -26.88
C PRO A 655 29.99 38.79 -26.13
N LEU A 656 29.76 37.70 -26.86
CA LEU A 656 29.68 36.36 -26.28
C LEU A 656 31.03 35.97 -25.64
N PRO A 657 31.02 35.18 -24.54
CA PRO A 657 32.24 34.63 -23.96
C PRO A 657 33.01 33.76 -24.97
N ASP A 658 34.33 33.88 -24.97
CA ASP A 658 35.22 33.15 -25.89
C ASP A 658 35.45 31.71 -25.40
N SER A 659 34.51 30.82 -25.70
CA SER A 659 34.68 29.38 -25.50
C SER A 659 33.81 28.55 -26.45
N SER A 660 34.24 27.33 -26.73
CA SER A 660 33.60 26.47 -27.73
C SER A 660 32.10 26.23 -27.47
N VAL A 661 31.66 26.19 -26.22
CA VAL A 661 30.24 26.00 -25.89
C VAL A 661 29.38 27.18 -26.34
N PHE A 662 29.87 28.43 -26.25
CA PHE A 662 29.09 29.60 -26.68
C PHE A 662 29.11 29.79 -28.21
N HIS A 663 30.00 29.10 -28.93
CA HIS A 663 30.10 29.20 -30.38
C HIS A 663 29.44 28.04 -31.14
N LEU A 664 29.23 26.88 -30.49
CA LEU A 664 28.65 25.69 -31.10
C LEU A 664 27.15 25.53 -30.85
N VAL A 665 26.57 26.30 -29.92
CA VAL A 665 25.15 26.23 -29.57
C VAL A 665 24.29 26.94 -30.62
N ASP A 666 23.04 26.48 -30.77
CA ASP A 666 22.06 27.03 -31.71
C ASP A 666 22.00 28.57 -31.59
N PRO A 667 22.16 29.33 -32.69
CA PRO A 667 22.08 30.79 -32.70
C PRO A 667 20.78 31.34 -32.10
N ASN A 668 19.67 30.58 -32.18
CA ASN A 668 18.39 30.94 -31.57
C ASN A 668 18.49 31.10 -30.06
N SER A 669 19.44 30.43 -29.40
CA SER A 669 19.74 30.58 -27.96
C SER A 669 20.21 31.97 -27.57
N TYR A 670 20.52 32.85 -28.53
CA TYR A 670 20.93 34.24 -28.27
C TYR A 670 19.97 35.28 -28.88
N SER A 671 18.93 34.83 -29.58
CA SER A 671 17.98 35.68 -30.29
C SER A 671 17.23 36.64 -29.35
N ASN A 672 16.73 37.75 -29.92
CA ASN A 672 15.94 38.75 -29.19
C ASN A 672 16.61 39.27 -27.91
N ASN A 673 17.89 39.63 -28.05
CA ASN A 673 18.65 40.40 -27.08
C ASN A 673 18.97 41.79 -27.65
N THR A 674 19.30 42.75 -26.79
CA THR A 674 19.54 44.14 -27.18
C THR A 674 20.65 44.27 -28.21
N ASP A 675 21.84 43.74 -27.92
CA ASP A 675 23.01 43.96 -28.77
C ASP A 675 24.12 42.89 -28.63
N LEU A 676 23.74 41.62 -28.44
CA LEU A 676 24.72 40.52 -28.40
C LEU A 676 25.44 40.36 -29.74
N CYS A 677 26.75 40.11 -29.68
CA CYS A 677 27.60 39.93 -30.85
C CYS A 677 28.64 38.82 -30.63
N GLY A 678 29.13 38.21 -31.71
CA GLY A 678 30.16 37.16 -31.61
C GLY A 678 30.41 36.46 -32.95
N GLU A 679 31.39 35.56 -32.96
CA GLU A 679 31.71 34.73 -34.13
C GLU A 679 30.80 33.48 -34.19
N VAL A 680 29.50 33.71 -34.24
CA VAL A 680 28.46 32.65 -34.32
C VAL A 680 27.57 32.94 -35.52
N GLN A 681 27.31 31.92 -36.34
CA GLN A 681 26.48 32.06 -37.53
C GLN A 681 25.08 32.56 -37.14
N GLY A 682 24.63 33.69 -37.68
CA GLY A 682 23.33 34.29 -37.32
C GLY A 682 23.38 35.41 -36.27
N LEU A 683 24.52 35.62 -35.61
CA LEU A 683 24.80 36.81 -34.81
C LEU A 683 25.67 37.80 -35.58
N ARG A 684 25.52 39.10 -35.26
CA ARG A 684 26.43 40.12 -35.81
C ARG A 684 27.83 39.95 -35.22
N ARG A 685 28.87 40.22 -36.01
CA ARG A 685 30.23 40.31 -35.48
C ARG A 685 30.37 41.55 -34.60
N CYS A 686 31.13 41.44 -33.52
CA CYS A 686 31.40 42.59 -32.66
C CYS A 686 32.23 43.63 -33.42
N THR A 687 31.77 44.89 -33.41
CA THR A 687 32.53 46.00 -34.00
C THR A 687 33.62 46.43 -33.02
N THR A 688 34.88 46.15 -33.35
CA THR A 688 36.00 46.72 -32.62
C THR A 688 36.01 48.23 -32.88
N ARG A 689 35.89 49.05 -31.83
CA ARG A 689 36.24 50.49 -31.90
C ARG A 689 37.76 50.62 -32.05
N ALA A 690 38.27 50.24 -33.21
CA ALA A 690 39.67 50.38 -33.59
C ALA A 690 39.79 50.45 -35.11
N ASN A 691 39.18 51.47 -35.72
CA ASN A 691 39.61 52.09 -36.99
C ASN A 691 38.68 53.25 -37.40
N GLU A 692 38.58 54.27 -36.54
CA GLU A 692 38.27 55.63 -37.00
C GLU A 692 39.52 56.50 -36.81
N LYS A 693 40.57 56.16 -37.56
CA LYS A 693 41.56 57.13 -38.01
C LYS A 693 41.63 57.01 -39.53
N GLY A 694 40.86 57.85 -40.21
CA GLY A 694 41.00 58.08 -41.64
C GLY A 694 39.67 58.30 -42.35
N GLY A 695 39.37 59.56 -42.66
CA GLY A 695 38.32 59.92 -43.63
C GLY A 695 37.49 61.12 -43.21
N GLY A 696 37.99 62.32 -43.50
CA GLY A 696 37.24 63.55 -43.29
C GLY A 696 35.93 63.61 -44.08
N GLY A 697 34.93 64.22 -43.47
CA GLY A 697 33.66 64.57 -44.10
C GLY A 697 32.85 65.42 -43.13
N GLY A 698 32.96 66.75 -43.25
CA GLY A 698 32.28 67.69 -42.38
C GLY A 698 30.77 67.52 -42.41
N VAL A 699 30.15 67.37 -41.23
CA VAL A 699 28.70 67.48 -41.08
C VAL A 699 28.41 68.80 -40.38
N ASN A 700 27.73 69.68 -41.11
CA ASN A 700 27.30 71.00 -40.72
C ASN A 700 26.49 70.97 -39.41
N LYS A 701 26.89 71.82 -38.44
CA LYS A 701 26.22 72.09 -37.16
C LYS A 701 24.81 72.73 -37.28
N ALA A 702 24.21 72.78 -38.48
CA ALA A 702 22.91 73.39 -38.71
C ALA A 702 21.71 72.43 -38.53
N ASN A 703 21.92 71.10 -38.60
CA ASN A 703 20.80 70.14 -38.50
C ASN A 703 20.49 69.66 -37.07
N LEU A 704 21.33 69.98 -36.08
CA LEU A 704 21.09 69.59 -34.68
C LEU A 704 20.13 70.55 -33.96
N LEU A 705 19.88 71.76 -34.51
CA LEU A 705 19.00 72.75 -33.89
C LEU A 705 17.52 72.60 -34.30
N LEU A 706 17.21 71.85 -35.35
CA LEU A 706 15.84 71.65 -35.85
C LEU A 706 15.11 70.44 -35.24
N LEU A 707 15.83 69.58 -34.50
CA LEU A 707 15.29 68.40 -33.82
C LEU A 707 14.97 68.63 -32.34
N LEU A 708 15.29 69.81 -31.79
CA LEU A 708 15.03 70.18 -30.39
C LEU A 708 13.82 71.12 -30.20
N LEU A 709 13.01 71.36 -31.25
CA LEU A 709 11.80 72.18 -31.20
C LEU A 709 10.59 71.55 -31.90
N ARG A 710 10.37 70.23 -31.70
CA ARG A 710 9.07 69.59 -31.96
C ARG A 710 8.64 68.71 -30.82
#